data_AF-A0A7C4KTC6-F1
#
_entry.id   AF-A0A7C4KTC6-F1
#
_cell.length_a   1.000
_cell.length_b   1.000
_cell.length_c   1.000
_cell.angle_alpha   90.00
_cell.angle_beta   90.00
_cell.angle_gamma   90.00
#
_symmetry.space_group_name_H-M   'P 1'
#
loop_
_entity.id
_entity.type
_entity.pdbx_description
1 polymer ?
#
loop_
_entity_poly.entity_id
_entity_poly.type
_entity_poly.pdbx_seq_one_letter_code
_entity_poly.pdbx_strand_id
1 'polypeptide(L)'
;MATRWLWTLGLLGLAVPAQAQSMLGRMDSPFDVSLPAASVADCDDPAALLLNPAALSWAPAGEALFLEEERFSSESGTTRGRAFSLLLGLGGSGMGVQYVQPDSGDERREFLKYTLSLPLIRAGRFFSVGAGLEILDPARTSEDIELDWIVGAMLRPARFLSLGVVGRNLAEASVGKIRGVRTLDLGLAARPLWFDFERLTLSADVRLREGASDPPVRFSGRVRLIDGIELFGSVDLDGRFGAGLMLDFSNMAVGSYLGVARQGGPELGTVVTALRLSSEARPGFVVRRGGTAVFLLDRELALEEAPSWRLWQRSGATVGGVARALRRAAEDPAIDSVLLKIADPPLGLTDVGELREAVGEARRAGKKVFAYLLDADNVRYFLAAAADEIYMNPAGMMMVLGPAAQATFFAGTLEWLGVRVEALRIGKYKSAVEQFTEREPSEGMREVMKSLSDEAFDHVMGAVARDRGVTLEDVKGLLAQGVMRPQQALAAGWLDGVAYEDELEQKLGQTLGHAVSLRADYLDRRQHLDIWGRIPAIAVVHATGSITGDGGVGGIQAGELAGLLARMRDDPAVAAVVLRVDSPGGSGAASEIIWREMVRLREKKPVIVSMSSVAASGGYFISAPAHVIVADPMTITGSIGVFVMFADLSRLYQSLGISHAVEKRGEHADLASTFRARTPEELEMIQKNIDAFYRDFLEKVAQGREMTVEDVDAIAQGRVWTGRQAAERGLVDELGGLSRAIEIAREKAGLLPGEPARVIHLPRERFSLRALLGELGIMEEREPLVETLERHIRLVASLAQSGPQPLAMLPWKLILR
;
A
#
# COMPACT_ATOMS: atom_id res chain seq x y z
N MET A 1 -26.61 29.97 18.50
CA MET A 1 -25.84 31.22 18.55
C MET A 1 -24.62 31.22 17.61
N ALA A 2 -23.99 30.07 17.31
CA ALA A 2 -22.87 29.96 16.36
C ALA A 2 -23.24 30.23 14.87
N THR A 3 -24.49 30.00 14.48
CA THR A 3 -24.98 30.22 13.10
C THR A 3 -25.10 31.70 12.70
N ARG A 4 -25.12 32.64 13.66
CA ARG A 4 -25.16 34.07 13.35
C ARG A 4 -23.78 34.63 12.99
N TRP A 5 -22.70 34.06 13.50
CA TRP A 5 -21.33 34.54 13.25
C TRP A 5 -20.78 34.20 11.85
N LEU A 6 -21.25 33.09 11.26
CA LEU A 6 -20.91 32.69 9.88
C LEU A 6 -21.49 33.66 8.83
N TRP A 7 -22.65 34.27 9.12
CA TRP A 7 -23.21 35.31 8.25
C TRP A 7 -22.53 36.67 8.48
N THR A 8 -22.12 36.99 9.70
CA THR A 8 -21.47 38.29 9.98
C THR A 8 -20.04 38.38 9.46
N LEU A 9 -19.24 37.30 9.44
CA LEU A 9 -17.87 37.34 8.90
C LEU A 9 -17.84 37.34 7.35
N GLY A 10 -18.86 36.75 6.69
CA GLY A 10 -19.00 36.82 5.22
C GLY A 10 -19.59 38.14 4.71
N LEU A 11 -20.30 38.90 5.55
CA LEU A 11 -20.96 40.16 5.16
C LEU A 11 -20.26 41.43 5.66
N LEU A 12 -19.36 41.37 6.66
CA LEU A 12 -18.70 42.56 7.22
C LEU A 12 -17.42 43.01 6.47
N GLY A 13 -17.08 42.38 5.34
CA GLY A 13 -16.04 42.89 4.41
C GLY A 13 -16.57 43.75 3.26
N LEU A 14 -17.89 43.90 3.11
CA LEU A 14 -18.54 44.42 1.89
C LEU A 14 -18.98 45.89 1.97
N ALA A 15 -18.11 46.78 2.45
CA ALA A 15 -18.33 48.22 2.29
C ALA A 15 -16.99 48.98 2.30
N VAL A 16 -16.22 48.84 1.23
CA VAL A 16 -15.18 49.82 0.87
C VAL A 16 -15.61 50.48 -0.44
N PRO A 17 -15.61 51.82 -0.54
CA PRO A 17 -15.93 52.49 -1.80
C PRO A 17 -14.82 52.19 -2.80
N ALA A 18 -15.13 51.42 -3.85
CA ALA A 18 -14.25 51.17 -4.97
C ALA A 18 -13.97 52.49 -5.71
N GLN A 19 -12.73 52.98 -5.61
CA GLN A 19 -12.24 53.97 -6.57
C GLN A 19 -11.93 53.26 -7.89
N ALA A 20 -12.27 53.89 -9.01
CA ALA A 20 -12.11 53.32 -10.34
C ALA A 20 -10.63 53.04 -10.65
N GLN A 21 -10.19 51.79 -10.46
CA GLN A 21 -8.90 51.32 -10.94
C GLN A 21 -8.96 51.17 -12.46
N SER A 22 -7.93 51.66 -13.16
CA SER A 22 -7.79 51.55 -14.61
C SER A 22 -7.79 50.08 -15.07
N MET A 23 -8.07 49.82 -16.36
CA MET A 23 -7.93 48.47 -16.98
C MET A 23 -6.57 47.82 -16.74
N LEU A 24 -5.56 48.59 -16.32
CA LEU A 24 -4.21 48.11 -16.02
C LEU A 24 -4.10 47.37 -14.67
N GLY A 25 -5.09 47.45 -13.78
CA GLY A 25 -5.08 46.80 -12.45
C GLY A 25 -5.86 45.49 -12.36
N ARG A 26 -6.07 44.73 -13.45
CA ARG A 26 -6.92 43.52 -13.40
C ARG A 26 -6.19 42.27 -12.90
N MET A 27 -6.91 41.44 -12.15
CA MET A 27 -6.47 40.09 -11.75
C MET A 27 -6.49 39.07 -12.91
N ASP A 28 -7.25 39.34 -13.96
CA ASP A 28 -7.26 38.49 -15.17
C ASP A 28 -6.19 38.94 -16.16
N SER A 29 -5.53 37.98 -16.80
CA SER A 29 -4.55 38.23 -17.85
C SER A 29 -5.26 38.57 -19.17
N PRO A 30 -4.79 39.56 -19.96
CA PRO A 30 -5.34 39.81 -21.28
C PRO A 30 -4.99 38.71 -22.28
N PHE A 31 -4.04 37.82 -21.94
CA PHE A 31 -3.56 36.75 -22.81
C PHE A 31 -4.20 35.38 -22.54
N ASP A 32 -5.05 35.28 -21.52
CA ASP A 32 -5.60 34.01 -21.05
C ASP A 32 -7.12 34.06 -20.91
N VAL A 33 -7.74 32.89 -20.93
CA VAL A 33 -9.12 32.71 -20.45
C VAL A 33 -9.23 33.13 -18.99
N SER A 34 -10.31 33.81 -18.62
CA SER A 34 -10.62 34.07 -17.20
C SER A 34 -10.84 32.74 -16.47
N LEU A 35 -10.06 32.52 -15.41
CA LEU A 35 -10.16 31.30 -14.61
C LEU A 35 -11.15 31.46 -13.45
N PRO A 36 -12.10 30.53 -13.29
CA PRO A 36 -13.07 30.62 -12.21
C PRO A 36 -12.42 30.50 -10.83
N ALA A 37 -12.65 31.47 -9.93
CA ALA A 37 -12.30 31.41 -8.50
C ALA A 37 -10.95 30.76 -8.16
N ALA A 38 -9.95 31.01 -9.02
CA ALA A 38 -8.69 30.30 -8.99
C ALA A 38 -7.60 31.14 -8.33
N SER A 39 -6.68 30.46 -7.65
CA SER A 39 -5.56 31.06 -6.93
C SER A 39 -4.25 30.48 -7.41
N VAL A 40 -3.18 31.28 -7.42
CA VAL A 40 -1.83 30.78 -7.69
C VAL A 40 -1.29 29.90 -6.56
N ALA A 41 -2.03 29.80 -5.44
CA ALA A 41 -1.72 28.99 -4.27
C ALA A 41 -2.57 27.70 -4.15
N ASP A 42 -3.59 27.47 -4.98
CA ASP A 42 -4.53 26.33 -4.88
C ASP A 42 -4.90 25.72 -6.24
N CYS A 43 -3.94 25.57 -7.14
CA CYS A 43 -4.15 24.80 -8.37
C CYS A 43 -3.41 23.46 -8.28
N ASP A 44 -4.10 22.34 -8.54
CA ASP A 44 -3.52 20.98 -8.59
C ASP A 44 -4.10 20.21 -9.80
N ASP A 45 -4.33 20.92 -10.91
CA ASP A 45 -4.95 20.42 -12.14
C ASP A 45 -4.32 21.10 -13.38
N PRO A 46 -4.75 20.78 -14.62
CA PRO A 46 -4.19 21.40 -15.81
C PRO A 46 -4.31 22.94 -15.88
N ALA A 47 -5.18 23.58 -15.09
CA ALA A 47 -5.22 25.05 -15.00
C ALA A 47 -3.93 25.62 -14.39
N ALA A 48 -3.10 24.81 -13.73
CA ALA A 48 -1.76 25.18 -13.30
C ALA A 48 -0.87 25.72 -14.44
N LEU A 49 -1.11 25.29 -15.69
CA LEU A 49 -0.45 25.84 -16.89
C LEU A 49 -0.67 27.35 -17.05
N LEU A 50 -1.83 27.81 -16.62
CA LEU A 50 -2.24 29.21 -16.71
C LEU A 50 -2.00 29.95 -15.39
N LEU A 51 -1.90 29.25 -14.26
CA LEU A 51 -1.83 29.83 -12.92
C LEU A 51 -0.42 29.82 -12.35
N ASN A 52 0.10 28.63 -12.10
CA ASN A 52 1.37 28.43 -11.43
C ASN A 52 1.98 27.11 -11.91
N PRO A 53 3.00 27.14 -12.79
CA PRO A 53 3.58 25.92 -13.36
C PRO A 53 4.22 25.00 -12.29
N ALA A 54 4.52 25.49 -11.09
CA ALA A 54 5.02 24.65 -9.99
C ALA A 54 4.01 23.59 -9.54
N ALA A 55 2.72 23.88 -9.66
CA ALA A 55 1.65 23.00 -9.20
C ALA A 55 1.50 21.73 -10.05
N LEU A 56 1.95 21.75 -11.31
CA LEU A 56 1.95 20.57 -12.19
C LEU A 56 2.71 19.40 -11.57
N SER A 57 3.74 19.67 -10.76
CA SER A 57 4.50 18.65 -10.03
C SER A 57 3.66 17.83 -9.03
N TRP A 58 2.47 18.33 -8.66
CA TRP A 58 1.53 17.71 -7.74
C TRP A 58 0.26 17.18 -8.42
N ALA A 59 0.17 17.30 -9.75
CA ALA A 59 -0.87 16.72 -10.60
C ALA A 59 -0.32 15.49 -11.37
N PRO A 60 -0.26 14.30 -10.74
CA PRO A 60 0.29 13.10 -11.37
C PRO A 60 -0.66 12.44 -12.38
N ALA A 61 -1.94 12.78 -12.35
CA ALA A 61 -2.93 12.24 -13.26
C ALA A 61 -2.72 12.75 -14.70
N GLY A 62 -3.01 11.89 -15.68
CA GLY A 62 -3.23 12.34 -17.05
C GLY A 62 -4.59 13.04 -17.12
N GLU A 63 -4.62 14.35 -17.31
CA GLU A 63 -5.87 15.12 -17.32
C GLU A 63 -5.95 16.03 -18.55
N ALA A 64 -7.17 16.21 -19.07
CA ALA A 64 -7.49 17.20 -20.08
C ALA A 64 -8.55 18.15 -19.52
N LEU A 65 -8.31 19.46 -19.61
CA LEU A 65 -9.24 20.50 -19.22
C LEU A 65 -9.53 21.38 -20.43
N PHE A 66 -10.77 21.37 -20.87
CA PHE A 66 -11.30 22.27 -21.87
C PHE A 66 -12.03 23.42 -21.19
N LEU A 67 -11.73 24.66 -21.60
CA LEU A 67 -12.38 25.88 -21.14
C LEU A 67 -12.90 26.66 -22.34
N GLU A 68 -14.11 27.19 -22.19
CA GLU A 68 -14.71 28.11 -23.15
C GLU A 68 -15.20 29.33 -22.39
N GLU A 69 -14.74 30.51 -22.81
CA GLU A 69 -15.13 31.79 -22.23
C GLU A 69 -15.88 32.63 -23.24
N GLU A 70 -17.02 33.18 -22.82
CA GLU A 70 -17.76 34.20 -23.55
C GLU A 70 -17.91 35.46 -22.68
N ARG A 71 -17.50 36.60 -23.22
CA ARG A 71 -17.65 37.92 -22.60
C ARG A 71 -18.74 38.68 -23.33
N PHE A 72 -19.74 39.19 -22.63
CA PHE A 72 -20.89 39.87 -23.21
C PHE A 72 -21.20 41.18 -22.49
N SER A 73 -21.76 42.13 -23.23
CA SER A 73 -22.32 43.37 -22.68
C SER A 73 -23.69 43.06 -22.08
N SER A 74 -23.89 43.29 -20.78
CA SER A 74 -25.17 43.03 -20.12
C SER A 74 -26.29 43.94 -20.63
N GLU A 75 -25.95 45.13 -21.15
CA GLU A 75 -26.91 46.09 -21.71
C GLU A 75 -27.44 45.67 -23.09
N SER A 76 -26.59 45.06 -23.92
CA SER A 76 -26.92 44.73 -25.33
C SER A 76 -27.06 43.24 -25.60
N GLY A 77 -26.62 42.38 -24.68
CA GLY A 77 -26.53 40.92 -24.86
C GLY A 77 -25.54 40.48 -25.94
N THR A 78 -24.78 41.40 -26.53
CA THR A 78 -23.84 41.12 -27.62
C THR A 78 -22.52 40.61 -27.06
N THR A 79 -22.05 39.47 -27.55
CA THR A 79 -20.69 38.95 -27.30
C THR A 79 -19.66 39.97 -27.77
N ARG A 80 -18.70 40.31 -26.90
CA ARG A 80 -17.61 41.24 -27.18
C ARG A 80 -16.23 40.59 -27.25
N GLY A 81 -16.10 39.38 -26.72
CA GLY A 81 -14.89 38.57 -26.80
C GLY A 81 -15.18 37.11 -26.47
N ARG A 82 -14.32 36.22 -26.98
CA ARG A 82 -14.41 34.78 -26.78
C ARG A 82 -13.03 34.19 -26.63
N ALA A 83 -12.89 33.15 -25.83
CA ALA A 83 -11.67 32.40 -25.76
C ALA A 83 -11.93 30.91 -25.55
N PHE A 84 -11.03 30.08 -26.08
CA PHE A 84 -11.05 28.63 -25.92
C PHE A 84 -9.70 28.18 -25.40
N SER A 85 -9.68 27.18 -24.53
CA SER A 85 -8.45 26.56 -24.04
C SER A 85 -8.61 25.05 -24.00
N LEU A 86 -7.57 24.35 -24.44
CA LEU A 86 -7.36 22.93 -24.18
C LEU A 86 -6.05 22.77 -23.44
N LEU A 87 -6.11 22.32 -22.20
CA LEU A 87 -4.98 22.18 -21.29
C LEU A 87 -4.79 20.70 -20.95
N LEU A 88 -3.57 20.18 -21.10
CA LEU A 88 -3.23 18.79 -20.86
C LEU A 88 -2.19 18.69 -19.74
N GLY A 89 -2.51 17.97 -18.67
CA GLY A 89 -1.59 17.55 -17.62
C GLY A 89 -1.07 16.15 -17.91
N LEU A 90 0.26 15.97 -17.89
CA LEU A 90 0.94 14.75 -18.32
C LEU A 90 1.91 14.26 -17.23
N GLY A 91 1.40 13.99 -16.03
CA GLY A 91 2.19 13.33 -14.98
C GLY A 91 3.34 14.15 -14.42
N GLY A 92 3.12 15.45 -14.18
CA GLY A 92 4.14 16.38 -13.67
C GLY A 92 4.46 17.53 -14.61
N SER A 93 4.24 17.36 -15.91
CA SER A 93 4.37 18.37 -16.96
C SER A 93 3.01 18.73 -17.55
N GLY A 94 2.96 19.74 -18.42
CA GLY A 94 1.73 20.02 -19.15
C GLY A 94 1.95 20.84 -20.41
N MET A 95 0.95 20.80 -21.28
CA MET A 95 0.89 21.62 -22.48
C MET A 95 -0.50 22.19 -22.68
N GLY A 96 -0.62 23.37 -23.27
CA GLY A 96 -1.88 24.05 -23.51
C GLY A 96 -1.93 24.72 -24.86
N VAL A 97 -3.12 24.77 -25.45
CA VAL A 97 -3.46 25.61 -26.61
C VAL A 97 -4.61 26.50 -26.21
N GLN A 98 -4.51 27.79 -26.49
CA GLN A 98 -5.58 28.75 -26.32
C GLN A 98 -5.80 29.54 -27.61
N TYR A 99 -7.07 29.84 -27.91
CA TYR A 99 -7.46 30.86 -28.88
C TYR A 99 -8.13 31.99 -28.11
N VAL A 100 -7.73 33.23 -28.35
CA VAL A 100 -8.24 34.39 -27.61
C VAL A 100 -8.65 35.49 -28.58
N GLN A 101 -9.90 35.93 -28.44
CA GLN A 101 -10.46 37.11 -29.08
C GLN A 101 -10.75 38.18 -28.01
N PRO A 102 -9.94 39.26 -27.94
CA PRO A 102 -10.08 40.30 -26.92
C PRO A 102 -11.37 41.12 -27.01
N ASP A 103 -11.73 41.76 -25.89
CA ASP A 103 -12.90 42.65 -25.71
C ASP A 103 -12.71 43.99 -26.44
N SER A 104 -12.72 43.97 -27.77
CA SER A 104 -12.66 45.16 -28.62
C SER A 104 -13.41 45.06 -29.95
N GLY A 105 -13.92 43.87 -30.33
CA GLY A 105 -14.52 43.64 -31.65
C GLY A 105 -13.55 43.83 -32.84
N ASP A 106 -12.25 43.95 -32.55
CA ASP A 106 -11.19 44.16 -33.54
C ASP A 106 -10.51 42.82 -33.82
N GLU A 107 -10.91 42.17 -34.92
CA GLU A 107 -10.38 40.85 -35.32
C GLU A 107 -8.85 40.83 -35.52
N ARG A 108 -8.22 42.00 -35.66
CA ARG A 108 -6.74 42.12 -35.76
C ARG A 108 -6.02 41.84 -34.45
N ARG A 109 -6.75 41.64 -33.35
CA ARG A 109 -6.21 41.32 -32.03
C ARG A 109 -6.38 39.86 -31.62
N GLU A 110 -6.86 39.01 -32.53
CA GLU A 110 -7.00 37.58 -32.31
C GLU A 110 -5.62 36.89 -32.32
N PHE A 111 -5.40 35.96 -31.40
CA PHE A 111 -4.16 35.18 -31.35
C PHE A 111 -4.37 33.76 -30.81
N LEU A 112 -3.44 32.89 -31.17
CA LEU A 112 -3.24 31.59 -30.56
C LEU A 112 -2.12 31.68 -29.53
N LYS A 113 -2.28 31.00 -28.40
CA LYS A 113 -1.25 30.87 -27.37
C LYS A 113 -0.96 29.39 -27.13
N TYR A 114 0.30 29.01 -27.25
CA TYR A 114 0.77 27.68 -26.89
C TYR A 114 1.56 27.78 -25.58
N THR A 115 1.31 26.88 -24.65
CA THR A 115 2.02 26.83 -23.37
C THR A 115 2.66 25.46 -23.21
N LEU A 116 3.93 25.40 -22.84
CA LEU A 116 4.62 24.17 -22.43
C LEU A 116 5.24 24.41 -21.06
N SER A 117 4.83 23.65 -20.04
CA SER A 117 5.34 23.79 -18.68
C SER A 117 5.97 22.52 -18.13
N LEU A 118 7.06 22.72 -17.40
CA LEU A 118 7.85 21.67 -16.78
C LEU A 118 8.16 22.02 -15.31
N PRO A 119 8.17 21.01 -14.41
CA PRO A 119 8.63 21.19 -13.05
C PRO A 119 10.17 21.25 -13.06
N LEU A 120 10.74 22.25 -12.39
CA LEU A 120 12.20 22.43 -12.29
C LEU A 120 12.73 21.81 -11.01
N ILE A 121 12.04 22.02 -9.89
CA ILE A 121 12.42 21.54 -8.56
C ILE A 121 11.19 20.96 -7.87
N ARG A 122 11.36 19.80 -7.21
CA ARG A 122 10.32 19.18 -6.39
C ARG A 122 10.90 18.60 -5.12
N ALA A 123 10.38 19.05 -3.97
CA ALA A 123 10.64 18.45 -2.67
C ALA A 123 9.32 17.90 -2.08
N GLY A 124 8.97 16.68 -2.51
CA GLY A 124 7.73 16.01 -2.10
C GLY A 124 6.47 16.76 -2.54
N ARG A 125 5.52 16.93 -1.60
CA ARG A 125 4.29 17.75 -1.73
C ARG A 125 4.38 19.08 -0.94
N PHE A 126 5.57 19.43 -0.46
CA PHE A 126 5.81 20.60 0.39
C PHE A 126 6.33 21.80 -0.42
N PHE A 127 7.20 21.57 -1.41
CA PHE A 127 7.78 22.67 -2.19
C PHE A 127 7.98 22.27 -3.65
N SER A 128 7.68 23.20 -4.56
CA SER A 128 7.97 23.05 -5.98
C SER A 128 8.29 24.38 -6.65
N VAL A 129 9.08 24.31 -7.71
CA VAL A 129 9.32 25.38 -8.68
C VAL A 129 9.04 24.82 -10.06
N GLY A 130 8.34 25.58 -10.90
CA GLY A 130 8.07 25.24 -12.29
C GLY A 130 8.26 26.44 -13.21
N ALA A 131 8.42 26.16 -14.50
CA ALA A 131 8.49 27.19 -15.53
C ALA A 131 7.68 26.74 -16.75
N GLY A 132 7.10 27.73 -17.44
CA GLY A 132 6.37 27.56 -18.68
C GLY A 132 6.89 28.52 -19.75
N LEU A 133 7.08 27.98 -20.95
CA LEU A 133 7.27 28.76 -22.17
C LEU A 133 5.91 29.04 -22.78
N GLU A 134 5.64 30.29 -23.10
CA GLU A 134 4.44 30.74 -23.78
C GLU A 134 4.81 31.24 -25.17
N ILE A 135 4.09 30.79 -26.19
CA ILE A 135 4.29 31.17 -27.59
C ILE A 135 3.02 31.89 -28.04
N LEU A 136 3.12 33.17 -28.35
CA LEU A 136 2.02 34.03 -28.78
C LEU A 136 2.08 34.16 -30.31
N ASP A 137 1.08 33.63 -30.98
CA ASP A 137 0.98 33.55 -32.44
C ASP A 137 -0.23 34.37 -32.93
N PRO A 138 -0.01 35.54 -33.57
CA PRO A 138 -1.09 36.38 -34.09
C PRO A 138 -1.94 35.63 -35.14
N ALA A 139 -3.24 35.47 -34.90
CA ALA A 139 -4.07 34.56 -35.70
C ALA A 139 -4.44 35.11 -37.10
N ARG A 140 -4.40 36.44 -37.28
CA ARG A 140 -4.87 37.11 -38.51
C ARG A 140 -3.94 38.22 -39.03
N THR A 141 -2.81 38.46 -38.39
CA THR A 141 -1.84 39.49 -38.80
C THR A 141 -0.53 38.83 -39.25
N SER A 142 0.31 39.57 -39.97
CA SER A 142 1.68 39.14 -40.30
C SER A 142 2.68 39.61 -39.24
N GLU A 143 2.23 39.84 -38.00
CA GLU A 143 3.12 40.15 -36.88
C GLU A 143 3.97 38.91 -36.55
N ASP A 144 5.17 39.12 -36.00
CA ASP A 144 6.06 38.01 -35.64
C ASP A 144 5.52 37.23 -34.43
N ILE A 145 5.82 35.93 -34.37
CA ILE A 145 5.56 35.11 -33.19
C ILE A 145 6.44 35.61 -32.04
N GLU A 146 5.83 35.89 -30.89
CA GLU A 146 6.55 36.30 -29.69
C GLU A 146 6.60 35.19 -28.64
N LEU A 147 7.67 35.20 -27.84
CA LEU A 147 7.90 34.22 -26.77
C LEU A 147 7.83 34.93 -25.42
N ASP A 148 7.12 34.32 -24.47
CA ASP A 148 7.08 34.76 -23.08
C ASP A 148 7.31 33.61 -22.10
N TRP A 149 7.47 33.96 -20.83
CA TRP A 149 7.76 33.02 -19.76
C TRP A 149 6.87 33.27 -18.55
N ILE A 150 6.41 32.15 -17.99
CA ILE A 150 5.79 32.08 -16.67
C ILE A 150 6.69 31.25 -15.75
N VAL A 151 7.02 31.77 -14.58
CA VAL A 151 7.84 31.05 -13.59
C VAL A 151 7.14 31.12 -12.25
N GLY A 152 6.94 29.96 -11.64
CA GLY A 152 6.18 29.84 -10.41
C GLY A 152 6.88 29.02 -9.35
N ALA A 153 6.56 29.31 -8.10
CA ALA A 153 6.93 28.52 -6.94
C ALA A 153 5.72 28.32 -6.03
N MET A 154 5.69 27.20 -5.33
CA MET A 154 4.68 26.89 -4.31
C MET A 154 5.29 26.28 -3.06
N LEU A 155 4.74 26.67 -1.91
CA LEU A 155 5.13 26.18 -0.59
C LEU A 155 3.89 25.79 0.21
N ARG A 156 3.82 24.53 0.64
CA ARG A 156 2.74 23.95 1.45
C ARG A 156 3.31 23.47 2.79
N PRO A 157 3.50 24.38 3.76
CA PRO A 157 4.18 24.04 5.01
C PRO A 157 3.34 23.15 5.93
N ALA A 158 2.02 23.18 5.76
CA ALA A 158 1.08 22.37 6.50
C ALA A 158 -0.06 21.92 5.57
N ARG A 159 -0.89 20.99 6.05
CA ARG A 159 -2.05 20.47 5.31
C ARG A 159 -3.15 21.50 5.08
N PHE A 160 -3.14 22.56 5.88
CA PHE A 160 -4.14 23.60 5.87
C PHE A 160 -3.66 24.91 5.26
N LEU A 161 -2.40 24.98 4.77
CA LEU A 161 -1.78 26.22 4.32
C LEU A 161 -0.99 26.00 3.03
N SER A 162 -1.23 26.84 2.04
CA SER A 162 -0.52 26.87 0.76
C SER A 162 -0.17 28.31 0.39
N LEU A 163 1.02 28.50 -0.16
CA LEU A 163 1.55 29.78 -0.61
C LEU A 163 2.02 29.63 -2.05
N GLY A 164 1.68 30.60 -2.90
CA GLY A 164 2.05 30.62 -4.30
C GLY A 164 2.71 31.94 -4.68
N VAL A 165 3.74 31.87 -5.52
CA VAL A 165 4.37 33.05 -6.12
C VAL A 165 4.58 32.78 -7.60
N VAL A 166 4.17 33.71 -8.47
CA VAL A 166 4.27 33.55 -9.92
C VAL A 166 4.71 34.84 -10.58
N GLY A 167 5.82 34.78 -11.32
CA GLY A 167 6.22 35.81 -12.26
C GLY A 167 5.66 35.51 -13.65
N ARG A 168 5.05 36.50 -14.29
CA ARG A 168 4.47 36.39 -15.64
C ARG A 168 4.95 37.51 -16.54
N ASN A 169 4.76 37.30 -17.84
CA ASN A 169 5.13 38.24 -18.89
C ASN A 169 6.59 38.70 -18.78
N LEU A 170 7.50 37.79 -18.41
CA LEU A 170 8.88 38.12 -18.06
C LEU A 170 9.68 38.66 -19.26
N ALA A 171 9.29 38.26 -20.48
CA ALA A 171 9.86 38.76 -21.73
C ALA A 171 9.14 40.01 -22.27
N GLU A 172 8.05 40.45 -21.62
CA GLU A 172 7.20 41.57 -22.07
C GLU A 172 6.65 41.37 -23.49
N ALA A 173 6.30 40.13 -23.84
CA ALA A 173 5.85 39.79 -25.18
C ALA A 173 4.57 40.55 -25.55
N SER A 174 4.39 40.81 -26.83
CA SER A 174 3.28 41.56 -27.38
C SER A 174 2.59 40.80 -28.52
N VAL A 175 1.27 40.94 -28.63
CA VAL A 175 0.50 40.37 -29.74
C VAL A 175 -0.73 41.24 -30.02
N GLY A 176 -0.99 41.56 -31.28
CA GLY A 176 -2.18 42.32 -31.67
C GLY A 176 -2.26 43.70 -30.97
N LYS A 177 -1.11 44.38 -30.82
CA LYS A 177 -0.94 45.64 -30.06
C LYS A 177 -1.20 45.57 -28.55
N ILE A 178 -1.41 44.38 -28.00
CA ILE A 178 -1.48 44.15 -26.55
C ILE A 178 -0.07 43.83 -26.07
N ARG A 179 0.55 44.73 -25.31
CA ARG A 179 1.88 44.50 -24.72
C ARG A 179 1.75 43.87 -23.33
N GLY A 180 2.45 42.76 -23.12
CA GLY A 180 2.61 42.13 -21.83
C GLY A 180 3.38 43.03 -20.89
N VAL A 181 2.86 43.19 -19.68
CA VAL A 181 3.57 43.87 -18.60
C VAL A 181 3.91 42.85 -17.55
N ARG A 182 5.14 42.91 -17.04
CA ARG A 182 5.61 42.02 -15.99
C ARG A 182 4.71 42.12 -14.77
N THR A 183 4.30 40.96 -14.27
CA THR A 183 3.53 40.86 -13.04
C THR A 183 4.14 39.85 -12.09
N LEU A 184 3.98 40.10 -10.80
CA LEU A 184 4.28 39.17 -9.71
C LEU A 184 2.98 38.91 -8.94
N ASP A 185 2.48 37.68 -9.05
CA ASP A 185 1.30 37.23 -8.34
C ASP A 185 1.74 36.56 -7.04
N LEU A 186 1.13 36.96 -5.93
CA LEU A 186 1.33 36.39 -4.60
C LEU A 186 0.00 35.82 -4.12
N GLY A 187 -0.05 34.52 -3.83
CA GLY A 187 -1.25 33.83 -3.36
C GLY A 187 -1.05 33.20 -1.99
N LEU A 188 -2.11 33.25 -1.19
CA LEU A 188 -2.25 32.55 0.07
C LEU A 188 -3.55 31.74 0.01
N ALA A 189 -3.49 30.44 0.29
CA ALA A 189 -4.67 29.59 0.42
C ALA A 189 -4.67 28.85 1.75
N ALA A 190 -5.85 28.73 2.36
CA ALA A 190 -6.07 28.11 3.65
C ALA A 190 -7.29 27.19 3.65
N ARG A 191 -7.15 26.06 4.34
CA ARG A 191 -8.19 25.03 4.55
C ARG A 191 -8.56 25.00 6.04
N PRO A 192 -9.74 25.52 6.45
CA PRO A 192 -10.04 25.72 7.87
C PRO A 192 -10.16 24.41 8.67
N LEU A 193 -9.39 24.27 9.75
CA LEU A 193 -9.30 23.05 10.58
C LEU A 193 -10.57 22.70 11.37
N TRP A 194 -11.50 23.65 11.52
CA TRP A 194 -12.75 23.49 12.30
C TRP A 194 -13.94 23.00 11.46
N PHE A 195 -13.73 22.84 10.16
CA PHE A 195 -14.66 22.24 9.20
C PHE A 195 -14.01 20.97 8.65
N ASP A 196 -14.74 20.13 7.90
CA ASP A 196 -14.10 19.06 7.12
C ASP A 196 -13.10 19.70 6.15
N PHE A 197 -11.84 19.78 6.59
CA PHE A 197 -10.90 20.81 6.14
C PHE A 197 -10.49 20.62 4.67
N GLU A 198 -10.74 19.44 4.10
CA GLU A 198 -10.48 19.15 2.69
C GLU A 198 -11.65 19.53 1.77
N ARG A 199 -12.79 19.96 2.33
CA ARG A 199 -13.95 20.39 1.54
C ARG A 199 -14.02 21.89 1.32
N LEU A 200 -13.33 22.72 2.11
CA LEU A 200 -13.38 24.17 2.01
C LEU A 200 -11.96 24.73 1.84
N THR A 201 -11.71 25.36 0.70
CA THR A 201 -10.51 26.18 0.50
C THR A 201 -10.91 27.64 0.37
N LEU A 202 -10.22 28.50 1.10
CA LEU A 202 -10.29 29.95 0.96
C LEU A 202 -8.93 30.46 0.48
N SER A 203 -8.92 31.42 -0.43
CA SER A 203 -7.69 31.99 -0.96
C SER A 203 -7.77 33.50 -1.12
N ALA A 204 -6.59 34.12 -1.09
CA ALA A 204 -6.38 35.53 -1.36
C ALA A 204 -5.16 35.68 -2.28
N ASP A 205 -5.32 36.43 -3.36
CA ASP A 205 -4.29 36.65 -4.36
C ASP A 205 -4.09 38.15 -4.57
N VAL A 206 -2.83 38.58 -4.64
CA VAL A 206 -2.41 39.95 -4.91
C VAL A 206 -1.55 39.95 -6.16
N ARG A 207 -1.86 40.83 -7.13
CA ARG A 207 -1.04 40.99 -8.34
C ARG A 207 -0.29 42.31 -8.29
N LEU A 208 1.03 42.24 -8.24
CA LEU A 208 1.91 43.39 -8.37
C LEU A 208 2.26 43.57 -9.84
N ARG A 209 1.95 44.73 -10.41
CA ARG A 209 2.25 45.06 -11.81
C ARG A 209 3.33 46.14 -11.86
N GLU A 210 4.29 45.97 -12.76
CA GLU A 210 5.32 46.98 -13.00
C GLU A 210 4.68 48.32 -13.41
N GLY A 211 4.98 49.39 -12.65
CA GLY A 211 4.45 50.74 -12.89
C GLY A 211 3.07 51.04 -12.32
N ALA A 212 2.42 50.11 -11.59
CA ALA A 212 1.14 50.36 -10.93
C ALA A 212 1.31 50.75 -9.45
N SER A 213 0.52 51.71 -8.96
CA SER A 213 0.57 52.20 -7.57
C SER A 213 -0.39 51.49 -6.61
N ASP A 214 -1.41 50.80 -7.13
CA ASP A 214 -2.44 50.15 -6.32
C ASP A 214 -2.70 48.73 -6.88
N PRO A 215 -2.26 47.67 -6.17
CA PRO A 215 -2.38 46.30 -6.65
C PRO A 215 -3.79 45.74 -6.40
N PRO A 216 -4.42 45.08 -7.39
CA PRO A 216 -5.69 44.41 -7.14
C PRO A 216 -5.50 43.23 -6.19
N VAL A 217 -6.57 42.95 -5.45
CA VAL A 217 -6.67 41.80 -4.56
C VAL A 217 -7.94 41.02 -4.91
N ARG A 218 -7.80 39.71 -5.05
CA ARG A 218 -8.90 38.74 -5.22
C ARG A 218 -9.01 37.88 -3.99
N PHE A 219 -10.22 37.70 -3.50
CA PHE A 219 -10.56 36.64 -2.55
C PHE A 219 -11.35 35.57 -3.28
N SER A 220 -10.97 34.31 -3.14
CA SER A 220 -11.72 33.19 -3.72
C SER A 220 -12.06 32.15 -2.66
N GLY A 221 -13.08 31.36 -2.93
CA GLY A 221 -13.50 30.25 -2.09
C GLY A 221 -14.04 29.10 -2.93
N ARG A 222 -13.74 27.88 -2.51
CA ARG A 222 -14.26 26.63 -3.08
C ARG A 222 -14.80 25.76 -1.97
N VAL A 223 -16.00 25.22 -2.15
CA VAL A 223 -16.64 24.32 -1.19
C VAL A 223 -17.25 23.10 -1.88
N ARG A 224 -16.80 21.92 -1.50
CA ARG A 224 -17.41 20.64 -1.88
C ARG A 224 -18.58 20.35 -0.93
N LEU A 225 -19.80 20.58 -1.40
CA LEU A 225 -21.01 20.37 -0.58
C LEU A 225 -21.21 18.88 -0.29
N ILE A 226 -21.13 18.09 -1.35
CA ILE A 226 -21.18 16.62 -1.36
C ILE A 226 -20.26 16.14 -2.50
N ASP A 227 -19.91 14.85 -2.50
CA ASP A 227 -19.17 14.28 -3.63
C ASP A 227 -19.97 14.47 -4.92
N GLY A 228 -19.32 15.03 -5.95
CA GLY A 228 -19.98 15.40 -7.20
C GLY A 228 -20.42 16.85 -7.32
N ILE A 229 -20.52 17.63 -6.23
CA ILE A 229 -20.95 19.04 -6.29
C ILE A 229 -19.93 19.94 -5.60
N GLU A 230 -19.27 20.79 -6.37
CA GLU A 230 -18.42 21.86 -5.86
C GLU A 230 -18.98 23.22 -6.26
N LEU A 231 -19.15 24.10 -5.28
CA LEU A 231 -19.41 25.52 -5.50
C LEU A 231 -18.13 26.30 -5.34
N PHE A 232 -17.93 27.30 -6.18
CA PHE A 232 -16.79 28.19 -6.07
C PHE A 232 -17.18 29.62 -6.42
N GLY A 233 -16.41 30.59 -5.91
CA GLY A 233 -16.66 31.99 -6.18
C GLY A 233 -15.46 32.87 -5.85
N SER A 234 -15.47 34.06 -6.41
CA SER A 234 -14.43 35.06 -6.21
C SER A 234 -15.00 36.46 -6.15
N VAL A 235 -14.35 37.31 -5.36
CA VAL A 235 -14.60 38.75 -5.29
C VAL A 235 -13.28 39.50 -5.37
N ASP A 236 -13.22 40.46 -6.28
CA ASP A 236 -12.09 41.36 -6.43
C ASP A 236 -12.43 42.69 -5.75
N LEU A 237 -11.45 43.33 -5.11
CA LEU A 237 -11.65 44.63 -4.45
C LEU A 237 -12.04 45.77 -5.42
N ASP A 238 -11.83 45.57 -6.73
CA ASP A 238 -12.24 46.51 -7.79
C ASP A 238 -13.74 46.39 -8.16
N GLY A 239 -14.49 45.53 -7.46
CA GLY A 239 -15.94 45.38 -7.63
C GLY A 239 -16.36 44.29 -8.60
N ARG A 240 -15.46 43.38 -9.00
CA ARG A 240 -15.82 42.16 -9.74
C ARG A 240 -16.26 41.07 -8.77
N PHE A 241 -17.31 40.35 -9.14
CA PHE A 241 -17.77 39.18 -8.41
C PHE A 241 -18.10 38.08 -9.40
N GLY A 242 -17.84 36.83 -9.02
CA GLY A 242 -18.35 35.70 -9.76
C GLY A 242 -18.54 34.47 -8.91
N ALA A 243 -19.37 33.57 -9.41
CA ALA A 243 -19.68 32.30 -8.78
C ALA A 243 -19.89 31.24 -9.85
N GLY A 244 -19.66 29.99 -9.47
CA GLY A 244 -19.85 28.86 -10.35
C GLY A 244 -20.06 27.56 -9.60
N LEU A 245 -20.27 26.52 -10.40
CA LEU A 245 -20.60 25.18 -10.00
C LEU A 245 -19.81 24.20 -10.88
N MET A 246 -19.24 23.17 -10.26
CA MET A 246 -18.66 22.01 -10.93
C MET A 246 -19.45 20.76 -10.54
N LEU A 247 -19.77 19.94 -11.54
CA LEU A 247 -20.38 18.63 -11.39
C LEU A 247 -19.36 17.55 -11.77
N ASP A 248 -18.94 16.76 -10.79
CA ASP A 248 -17.95 15.69 -10.96
C ASP A 248 -18.63 14.33 -11.15
N PHE A 249 -18.11 13.52 -12.09
CA PHE A 249 -18.59 12.20 -12.48
C PHE A 249 -17.42 11.20 -12.53
N SER A 250 -16.70 11.03 -11.41
CA SER A 250 -15.48 10.20 -11.27
C SER A 250 -14.31 10.69 -12.13
N ASN A 251 -14.33 10.38 -13.42
CA ASN A 251 -13.23 10.65 -14.36
C ASN A 251 -13.55 11.81 -15.31
N MET A 252 -14.75 12.39 -15.20
CA MET A 252 -15.20 13.54 -15.97
C MET A 252 -15.74 14.60 -15.03
N ALA A 253 -15.65 15.87 -15.37
CA ALA A 253 -16.39 16.93 -14.70
C ALA A 253 -16.86 17.99 -15.69
N VAL A 254 -18.01 18.58 -15.42
CA VAL A 254 -18.56 19.70 -16.20
C VAL A 254 -18.89 20.83 -15.25
N GLY A 255 -18.46 22.04 -15.57
CA GLY A 255 -18.70 23.20 -14.72
C GLY A 255 -19.01 24.46 -15.51
N SER A 256 -19.60 25.42 -14.80
CA SER A 256 -19.83 26.76 -15.34
C SER A 256 -19.57 27.82 -14.28
N TYR A 257 -19.08 28.98 -14.72
CA TYR A 257 -18.79 30.15 -13.92
C TYR A 257 -19.40 31.38 -14.56
N LEU A 258 -20.02 32.21 -13.73
CA LEU A 258 -20.62 33.48 -14.10
C LEU A 258 -19.89 34.59 -13.35
N GLY A 259 -19.28 35.51 -14.08
CA GLY A 259 -18.63 36.70 -13.56
C GLY A 259 -19.38 37.97 -13.97
N VAL A 260 -19.42 38.96 -13.08
CA VAL A 260 -19.97 40.29 -13.34
C VAL A 260 -18.96 41.34 -12.89
N ALA A 261 -18.67 42.30 -13.76
CA ALA A 261 -17.82 43.45 -13.46
C ALA A 261 -18.64 44.73 -13.43
N ARG A 262 -18.66 45.43 -12.29
CA ARG A 262 -19.34 46.73 -12.15
C ARG A 262 -18.33 47.87 -12.22
N GLN A 263 -18.15 48.46 -13.40
CA GLN A 263 -17.33 49.67 -13.57
C GLN A 263 -18.10 50.72 -14.37
N GLY A 264 -18.56 51.79 -13.72
CA GLY A 264 -18.83 53.14 -14.30
C GLY A 264 -19.35 53.26 -15.75
N GLY A 265 -20.08 52.27 -16.28
CA GLY A 265 -20.37 51.99 -17.68
C GLY A 265 -21.05 50.62 -17.83
N PRO A 266 -21.37 50.14 -19.05
CA PRO A 266 -22.16 48.91 -19.25
C PRO A 266 -21.55 47.73 -18.51
N GLU A 267 -22.37 47.04 -17.71
CA GLU A 267 -21.97 45.84 -16.98
C GLU A 267 -21.47 44.78 -17.98
N LEU A 268 -20.25 44.29 -17.80
CA LEU A 268 -19.70 43.19 -18.61
C LEU A 268 -19.92 41.89 -17.83
N GLY A 269 -20.61 40.95 -18.46
CA GLY A 269 -20.78 39.59 -17.96
C GLY A 269 -19.79 38.64 -18.62
N THR A 270 -19.31 37.66 -17.87
CA THR A 270 -18.47 36.56 -18.37
C THR A 270 -19.15 35.24 -18.04
N VAL A 271 -19.26 34.35 -19.02
CA VAL A 271 -19.56 32.93 -18.80
C VAL A 271 -18.32 32.11 -19.13
N VAL A 272 -17.91 31.23 -18.23
CA VAL A 272 -16.89 30.21 -18.53
C VAL A 272 -17.53 28.84 -18.38
N THR A 273 -17.38 27.99 -19.38
CA THR A 273 -17.78 26.58 -19.34
C THR A 273 -16.52 25.72 -19.29
N ALA A 274 -16.51 24.71 -18.43
CA ALA A 274 -15.38 23.82 -18.24
C ALA A 274 -15.80 22.36 -18.45
N LEU A 275 -14.96 21.59 -19.15
CA LEU A 275 -15.03 20.13 -19.23
C LEU A 275 -13.68 19.55 -18.85
N ARG A 276 -13.63 18.70 -17.83
CA ARG A 276 -12.42 17.98 -17.40
C ARG A 276 -12.57 16.49 -17.66
N LEU A 277 -11.50 15.86 -18.14
CA LEU A 277 -11.32 14.41 -18.23
C LEU A 277 -10.06 14.03 -17.45
N SER A 278 -10.09 12.93 -16.71
CA SER A 278 -8.98 12.48 -15.86
C SER A 278 -8.79 10.97 -15.92
N SER A 279 -7.54 10.52 -15.92
CA SER A 279 -7.17 9.12 -15.77
C SER A 279 -7.40 8.59 -14.35
N GLU A 280 -7.49 9.49 -13.35
CA GLU A 280 -7.75 9.13 -11.96
C GLU A 280 -9.19 9.46 -11.58
N ALA A 281 -9.79 8.62 -10.73
CA ALA A 281 -11.13 8.89 -10.22
C ALA A 281 -11.06 9.97 -9.14
N ARG A 282 -11.89 11.01 -9.27
CA ARG A 282 -12.17 12.03 -8.25
C ARG A 282 -13.53 11.77 -7.60
N PRO A 283 -13.78 12.24 -6.37
CA PRO A 283 -15.09 12.13 -5.73
C PRO A 283 -16.18 12.75 -6.61
N GLY A 284 -17.20 11.96 -7.00
CA GLY A 284 -18.17 12.37 -8.00
C GLY A 284 -19.45 11.53 -8.01
N PHE A 285 -20.45 12.00 -8.77
CA PHE A 285 -21.66 11.25 -9.03
C PHE A 285 -21.38 9.95 -9.78
N VAL A 286 -22.08 8.90 -9.38
CA VAL A 286 -22.07 7.60 -10.05
C VAL A 286 -23.22 7.55 -11.04
N VAL A 287 -22.90 7.63 -12.34
CA VAL A 287 -23.90 7.62 -13.43
C VAL A 287 -24.41 6.20 -13.74
N ARG A 288 -23.58 5.17 -13.51
CA ARG A 288 -23.92 3.77 -13.78
C ARG A 288 -23.67 2.92 -12.53
N ARG A 289 -24.76 2.43 -11.93
CA ARG A 289 -24.73 1.37 -10.91
C ARG A 289 -24.62 -0.01 -11.59
N GLY A 290 -24.29 -1.04 -10.83
CA GLY A 290 -24.13 -2.42 -11.29
C GLY A 290 -22.70 -2.90 -11.49
N GLY A 291 -21.69 -2.19 -10.97
CA GLY A 291 -20.31 -2.63 -11.05
C GLY A 291 -20.04 -3.83 -10.13
N THR A 292 -19.38 -4.85 -10.65
CA THR A 292 -18.81 -5.94 -9.84
C THR A 292 -17.29 -5.87 -9.92
N ALA A 293 -16.62 -5.59 -8.79
CA ALA A 293 -15.16 -5.62 -8.73
C ALA A 293 -14.69 -7.08 -8.79
N VAL A 294 -13.82 -7.42 -9.74
CA VAL A 294 -13.32 -8.79 -9.92
C VAL A 294 -11.88 -8.89 -9.45
N PHE A 295 -11.60 -9.86 -8.59
CA PHE A 295 -10.25 -10.18 -8.12
C PHE A 295 -9.91 -11.61 -8.50
N LEU A 296 -8.91 -11.77 -9.37
CA LEU A 296 -8.35 -13.08 -9.72
C LEU A 296 -7.24 -13.43 -8.72
N LEU A 297 -7.39 -14.57 -8.05
CA LEU A 297 -6.43 -15.13 -7.11
C LEU A 297 -5.89 -16.43 -7.70
N ASP A 298 -4.69 -16.38 -8.28
CA ASP A 298 -3.99 -17.49 -8.91
C ASP A 298 -2.54 -17.59 -8.40
N ARG A 299 -1.72 -18.45 -9.02
CA ARG A 299 -0.31 -18.62 -8.66
C ARG A 299 0.55 -17.37 -8.72
N GLU A 300 0.15 -16.35 -9.46
CA GLU A 300 0.90 -15.10 -9.60
C GLU A 300 0.63 -14.13 -8.45
N LEU A 301 -0.35 -14.42 -7.59
CA LEU A 301 -0.63 -13.64 -6.40
C LEU A 301 0.55 -13.69 -5.42
N ALA A 302 1.24 -12.56 -5.28
CA ALA A 302 2.36 -12.44 -4.36
C ALA A 302 1.88 -12.29 -2.91
N LEU A 303 2.52 -13.00 -1.99
CA LEU A 303 2.22 -12.93 -0.56
C LEU A 303 2.65 -11.59 0.05
N GLU A 304 3.79 -11.07 -0.41
CA GLU A 304 4.34 -9.79 0.05
C GLU A 304 4.43 -8.78 -1.11
N GLU A 305 4.33 -7.50 -0.76
CA GLU A 305 4.60 -6.41 -1.69
C GLU A 305 6.10 -6.31 -1.98
N ALA A 306 6.56 -7.08 -2.97
CA ALA A 306 7.86 -6.93 -3.57
C ALA A 306 7.86 -5.73 -4.54
N PRO A 307 8.76 -4.75 -4.39
CA PRO A 307 8.86 -3.64 -5.33
C PRO A 307 9.40 -4.14 -6.68
N SER A 308 8.80 -3.68 -7.79
CA SER A 308 9.30 -3.94 -9.15
C SER A 308 9.81 -2.64 -9.78
N TRP A 309 11.08 -2.62 -10.24
CA TRP A 309 11.62 -1.52 -11.05
C TRP A 309 11.30 -1.67 -12.56
N ARG A 310 10.66 -2.79 -12.94
CA ARG A 310 10.31 -3.14 -14.32
C ARG A 310 9.40 -2.08 -14.93
N LEU A 311 9.89 -1.40 -15.97
CA LEU A 311 9.22 -0.27 -16.64
C LEU A 311 7.89 -0.64 -17.30
N TRP A 312 7.69 -1.93 -17.61
CA TRP A 312 6.59 -2.42 -18.43
C TRP A 312 5.76 -3.53 -17.77
N GLN A 313 6.22 -4.08 -16.63
CA GLN A 313 5.44 -5.04 -15.86
C GLN A 313 4.56 -4.30 -14.85
N ARG A 314 3.25 -4.56 -14.93
CA ARG A 314 2.34 -4.20 -13.85
C ARG A 314 2.82 -4.88 -12.57
N SER A 315 2.85 -4.14 -11.46
CA SER A 315 3.04 -4.75 -10.15
C SER A 315 1.97 -5.84 -10.01
N GLY A 316 2.39 -7.11 -9.88
CA GLY A 316 1.47 -8.24 -9.74
C GLY A 316 0.52 -8.04 -8.56
N ALA A 317 -0.63 -8.72 -8.59
CA ALA A 317 -1.55 -8.70 -7.46
C ALA A 317 -0.84 -9.20 -6.20
N THR A 318 -1.10 -8.54 -5.07
CA THR A 318 -0.59 -8.99 -3.77
C THR A 318 -1.75 -9.20 -2.81
N VAL A 319 -1.58 -10.05 -1.79
CA VAL A 319 -2.60 -10.26 -0.75
C VAL A 319 -3.03 -8.93 -0.12
N GLY A 320 -2.06 -8.09 0.27
CA GLY A 320 -2.32 -6.75 0.81
C GLY A 320 -2.97 -5.80 -0.21
N GLY A 321 -2.60 -5.90 -1.49
CA GLY A 321 -3.20 -5.13 -2.57
C GLY A 321 -4.67 -5.47 -2.80
N VAL A 322 -5.00 -6.77 -2.80
CA VAL A 322 -6.37 -7.28 -2.90
C VAL A 322 -7.18 -6.87 -1.67
N ALA A 323 -6.65 -7.05 -0.45
CA ALA A 323 -7.33 -6.62 0.77
C ALA A 323 -7.65 -5.12 0.76
N ARG A 324 -6.69 -4.26 0.38
CA ARG A 324 -6.94 -2.81 0.23
C ARG A 324 -7.97 -2.52 -0.87
N ALA A 325 -7.93 -3.23 -1.99
CA ALA A 325 -8.90 -3.02 -3.07
C ALA A 325 -10.31 -3.47 -2.68
N LEU A 326 -10.46 -4.52 -1.87
CA LEU A 326 -11.74 -4.94 -1.29
C LEU A 326 -12.32 -3.86 -0.37
N ARG A 327 -11.49 -3.24 0.47
CA ARG A 327 -11.91 -2.10 1.32
C ARG A 327 -12.31 -0.88 0.49
N ARG A 328 -11.56 -0.56 -0.57
CA ARG A 328 -11.96 0.49 -1.52
C ARG A 328 -13.31 0.16 -2.17
N ALA A 329 -13.52 -1.10 -2.58
CA ALA A 329 -14.80 -1.54 -3.14
C ALA A 329 -15.95 -1.46 -2.13
N ALA A 330 -15.68 -1.63 -0.83
CA ALA A 330 -16.66 -1.47 0.25
C ALA A 330 -17.21 -0.05 0.31
N GLU A 331 -16.37 0.96 0.04
CA GLU A 331 -16.74 2.38 0.09
C GLU A 331 -17.15 2.96 -1.28
N ASP A 332 -16.85 2.27 -2.38
CA ASP A 332 -17.10 2.76 -3.74
C ASP A 332 -18.59 2.66 -4.12
N PRO A 333 -19.30 3.78 -4.33
CA PRO A 333 -20.72 3.77 -4.70
C PRO A 333 -20.98 3.26 -6.12
N ALA A 334 -19.96 3.07 -6.96
CA ALA A 334 -20.08 2.47 -8.29
C ALA A 334 -20.02 0.94 -8.28
N ILE A 335 -19.63 0.33 -7.17
CA ILE A 335 -19.51 -1.10 -6.99
C ILE A 335 -20.65 -1.61 -6.13
N ASP A 336 -21.48 -2.51 -6.65
CA ASP A 336 -22.58 -3.12 -5.90
C ASP A 336 -22.18 -4.49 -5.32
N SER A 337 -21.20 -5.14 -5.96
CA SER A 337 -20.76 -6.48 -5.58
C SER A 337 -19.28 -6.72 -5.87
N VAL A 338 -18.76 -7.80 -5.29
CA VAL A 338 -17.40 -8.30 -5.49
C VAL A 338 -17.46 -9.73 -6.00
N LEU A 339 -16.57 -10.09 -6.93
CA LEU A 339 -16.35 -11.47 -7.36
C LEU A 339 -14.89 -11.87 -7.10
N LEU A 340 -14.69 -12.84 -6.21
CA LEU A 340 -13.40 -13.50 -5.97
C LEU A 340 -13.30 -14.73 -6.87
N LYS A 341 -12.43 -14.67 -7.88
CA LYS A 341 -12.10 -15.84 -8.70
C LYS A 341 -10.89 -16.53 -8.09
N ILE A 342 -11.13 -17.66 -7.43
CA ILE A 342 -10.10 -18.39 -6.68
C ILE A 342 -9.71 -19.63 -7.50
N ALA A 343 -8.53 -19.57 -8.10
CA ALA A 343 -7.95 -20.66 -8.87
C ALA A 343 -7.07 -21.52 -7.94
N ASP A 344 -5.78 -21.24 -7.91
CA ASP A 344 -4.76 -21.97 -7.17
C ASP A 344 -3.70 -21.05 -6.54
N PRO A 345 -4.12 -20.03 -5.76
CA PRO A 345 -3.18 -19.09 -5.17
C PRO A 345 -2.36 -19.74 -4.04
N PRO A 346 -1.09 -19.33 -3.84
CA PRO A 346 -0.17 -19.97 -2.89
C PRO A 346 -0.40 -19.48 -1.43
N LEU A 347 -1.65 -19.46 -0.97
CA LEU A 347 -2.04 -18.86 0.30
C LEU A 347 -1.88 -19.81 1.50
N GLY A 348 -1.44 -19.26 2.63
CA GLY A 348 -1.57 -19.87 3.95
C GLY A 348 -2.86 -19.47 4.68
N LEU A 349 -3.08 -20.04 5.87
CA LEU A 349 -4.26 -19.72 6.69
C LEU A 349 -4.31 -18.26 7.13
N THR A 350 -3.16 -17.65 7.43
CA THR A 350 -3.06 -16.24 7.86
C THR A 350 -3.36 -15.27 6.71
N ASP A 351 -2.91 -15.59 5.49
CA ASP A 351 -3.21 -14.78 4.31
C ASP A 351 -4.71 -14.82 3.98
N VAL A 352 -5.30 -16.01 4.09
CA VAL A 352 -6.76 -16.17 3.96
C VAL A 352 -7.50 -15.45 5.07
N GLY A 353 -6.97 -15.43 6.31
CA GLY A 353 -7.50 -14.65 7.41
C GLY A 353 -7.65 -13.16 7.06
N GLU A 354 -6.58 -12.56 6.53
CA GLU A 354 -6.58 -11.14 6.12
C GLU A 354 -7.55 -10.85 4.96
N LEU A 355 -7.63 -11.74 3.97
CA LEU A 355 -8.60 -11.59 2.88
C LEU A 355 -10.05 -11.76 3.38
N ARG A 356 -10.30 -12.71 4.28
CA ARG A 356 -11.63 -12.95 4.87
C ARG A 356 -12.09 -11.77 5.72
N GLU A 357 -11.18 -11.11 6.45
CA GLU A 357 -11.49 -9.87 7.16
C GLU A 357 -11.96 -8.78 6.20
N ALA A 358 -11.22 -8.55 5.12
CA ALA A 358 -11.57 -7.57 4.08
C ALA A 358 -12.89 -7.92 3.36
N VAL A 359 -13.16 -9.20 3.10
CA VAL A 359 -14.45 -9.68 2.60
C VAL A 359 -15.58 -9.37 3.59
N GLY A 360 -15.36 -9.63 4.87
CA GLY A 360 -16.32 -9.31 5.93
C GLY A 360 -16.60 -7.82 6.03
N GLU A 361 -15.59 -6.96 5.85
CA GLU A 361 -15.76 -5.50 5.76
C GLU A 361 -16.63 -5.09 4.57
N ALA A 362 -16.35 -5.62 3.38
CA ALA A 362 -17.16 -5.35 2.19
C ALA A 362 -18.63 -5.77 2.37
N ARG A 363 -18.87 -6.95 2.97
CA ARG A 363 -20.22 -7.43 3.29
C ARG A 363 -20.93 -6.54 4.32
N ARG A 364 -20.23 -6.13 5.38
CA ARG A 364 -20.77 -5.19 6.38
C ARG A 364 -21.12 -3.82 5.79
N ALA A 365 -20.40 -3.38 4.76
CA ALA A 365 -20.71 -2.19 3.99
C ALA A 365 -21.89 -2.37 3.01
N GLY A 366 -22.52 -3.55 2.98
CA GLY A 366 -23.68 -3.85 2.14
C GLY A 366 -23.34 -4.32 0.73
N LYS A 367 -22.07 -4.60 0.42
CA LYS A 367 -21.69 -5.19 -0.87
C LYS A 367 -21.96 -6.70 -0.84
N LYS A 368 -22.59 -7.21 -1.89
CA LYS A 368 -22.74 -8.66 -2.08
C LYS A 368 -21.42 -9.24 -2.57
N VAL A 369 -20.92 -10.30 -1.95
CA VAL A 369 -19.65 -10.94 -2.33
C VAL A 369 -19.92 -12.34 -2.89
N PHE A 370 -19.36 -12.61 -4.05
CA PHE A 370 -19.41 -13.90 -4.74
C PHE A 370 -18.01 -14.52 -4.77
N ALA A 371 -17.94 -15.83 -4.62
CA ALA A 371 -16.72 -16.61 -4.85
C ALA A 371 -16.93 -17.58 -6.02
N TYR A 372 -15.93 -17.71 -6.88
CA TYR A 372 -15.89 -18.69 -7.95
C TYR A 372 -14.66 -19.58 -7.80
N LEU A 373 -14.88 -20.87 -7.62
CA LEU A 373 -13.85 -21.89 -7.41
C LEU A 373 -13.62 -22.70 -8.69
N LEU A 374 -12.37 -22.81 -9.14
CA LEU A 374 -12.00 -23.83 -10.14
C LEU A 374 -11.93 -25.21 -9.50
N ASP A 375 -11.27 -25.28 -8.35
CA ASP A 375 -11.11 -26.44 -7.49
C ASP A 375 -11.19 -25.96 -6.04
N ALA A 376 -11.40 -26.86 -5.09
CA ALA A 376 -11.53 -26.51 -3.68
C ALA A 376 -10.69 -27.42 -2.80
N ASP A 377 -9.92 -26.84 -1.89
CA ASP A 377 -9.30 -27.51 -0.74
C ASP A 377 -9.66 -26.75 0.54
N ASN A 378 -9.13 -27.20 1.68
CA ASN A 378 -9.37 -26.55 2.97
C ASN A 378 -9.15 -25.03 2.94
N VAL A 379 -8.09 -24.56 2.28
CA VAL A 379 -7.69 -23.14 2.30
C VAL A 379 -8.57 -22.32 1.36
N ARG A 380 -8.74 -22.80 0.11
CA ARG A 380 -9.55 -22.10 -0.90
C ARG A 380 -11.02 -22.07 -0.54
N TYR A 381 -11.54 -23.18 0.00
CA TYR A 381 -12.92 -23.22 0.47
C TYR A 381 -13.10 -22.38 1.72
N PHE A 382 -12.12 -22.35 2.64
CA PHE A 382 -12.16 -21.43 3.78
C PHE A 382 -12.25 -19.98 3.32
N LEU A 383 -11.49 -19.54 2.32
CA LEU A 383 -11.66 -18.20 1.76
C LEU A 383 -13.05 -18.00 1.13
N ALA A 384 -13.46 -18.92 0.25
CA ALA A 384 -14.74 -18.83 -0.45
C ALA A 384 -15.95 -18.80 0.49
N ALA A 385 -15.89 -19.52 1.62
CA ALA A 385 -16.95 -19.57 2.61
C ALA A 385 -17.31 -18.19 3.20
N ALA A 386 -16.38 -17.22 3.21
CA ALA A 386 -16.68 -15.87 3.68
C ALA A 386 -17.64 -15.10 2.75
N ALA A 387 -17.77 -15.52 1.49
CA ALA A 387 -18.65 -14.90 0.49
C ALA A 387 -20.13 -15.20 0.78
N ASP A 388 -21.02 -14.40 0.22
CA ASP A 388 -22.46 -14.64 0.31
C ASP A 388 -22.90 -15.82 -0.56
N GLU A 389 -22.27 -16.01 -1.72
CA GLU A 389 -22.54 -17.11 -2.64
C GLU A 389 -21.26 -17.70 -3.25
N ILE A 390 -21.24 -19.03 -3.38
CA ILE A 390 -20.12 -19.80 -3.90
C ILE A 390 -20.56 -20.57 -5.13
N TYR A 391 -19.93 -20.24 -6.25
CA TYR A 391 -20.05 -20.97 -7.51
C TYR A 391 -18.80 -21.79 -7.75
N MET A 392 -18.96 -22.96 -8.38
CA MET A 392 -17.82 -23.81 -8.75
C MET A 392 -17.91 -24.25 -10.20
N ASN A 393 -16.75 -24.40 -10.85
CA ASN A 393 -16.66 -24.96 -12.18
C ASN A 393 -17.22 -26.41 -12.21
N PRO A 394 -18.02 -26.83 -13.23
CA PRO A 394 -18.58 -28.18 -13.29
C PRO A 394 -17.57 -29.32 -13.33
N ALA A 395 -16.34 -29.05 -13.79
CA ALA A 395 -15.25 -30.03 -13.90
C ALA A 395 -14.30 -30.00 -12.69
N GLY A 396 -14.53 -29.11 -11.73
CA GLY A 396 -13.68 -28.97 -10.55
C GLY A 396 -13.74 -30.17 -9.60
N MET A 397 -12.83 -30.20 -8.64
CA MET A 397 -12.75 -31.20 -7.59
C MET A 397 -12.74 -30.53 -6.21
N MET A 398 -13.53 -31.07 -5.28
CA MET A 398 -13.59 -30.60 -3.90
C MET A 398 -12.90 -31.59 -2.96
N MET A 399 -11.80 -31.14 -2.35
CA MET A 399 -10.95 -31.86 -1.39
C MET A 399 -10.87 -31.09 -0.06
N VAL A 400 -12.04 -30.81 0.54
CA VAL A 400 -12.13 -30.21 1.87
C VAL A 400 -12.20 -31.35 2.88
N LEU A 401 -11.05 -31.69 3.48
CA LEU A 401 -10.86 -32.90 4.29
C LEU A 401 -10.58 -32.60 5.78
N GLY A 402 -10.44 -31.32 6.12
CA GLY A 402 -10.05 -30.88 7.47
C GLY A 402 -8.52 -30.83 7.65
N PRO A 403 -8.05 -30.14 8.70
CA PRO A 403 -6.62 -30.00 8.98
C PRO A 403 -5.99 -31.30 9.51
N ALA A 404 -4.71 -31.50 9.19
CA ALA A 404 -3.92 -32.60 9.71
C ALA A 404 -2.49 -32.11 10.01
N ALA A 405 -1.97 -32.44 11.19
CA ALA A 405 -0.57 -32.21 11.54
C ALA A 405 0.24 -33.49 11.35
N GLN A 406 1.41 -33.36 10.71
CA GLN A 406 2.34 -34.47 10.48
C GLN A 406 3.76 -34.02 10.81
N ALA A 407 4.58 -34.94 11.30
CA ALA A 407 5.98 -34.72 11.57
C ALA A 407 6.80 -35.92 11.09
N THR A 408 7.94 -35.64 10.46
CA THR A 408 8.88 -36.65 9.99
C THR A 408 10.07 -36.73 10.93
N PHE A 409 10.50 -37.95 11.25
CA PHE A 409 11.63 -38.22 12.15
C PHE A 409 12.78 -38.88 11.38
N PHE A 410 13.97 -38.31 11.48
CA PHE A 410 15.16 -38.69 10.75
C PHE A 410 16.20 -39.42 11.61
N ALA A 411 16.02 -39.51 12.94
CA ALA A 411 17.02 -40.10 13.82
C ALA A 411 17.45 -41.51 13.41
N GLY A 412 16.51 -42.36 12.99
CA GLY A 412 16.82 -43.71 12.50
C GLY A 412 17.68 -43.70 11.23
N THR A 413 17.42 -42.78 10.30
CA THR A 413 18.22 -42.60 9.08
C THR A 413 19.60 -42.04 9.39
N LEU A 414 19.69 -41.06 10.28
CA LEU A 414 20.97 -40.45 10.69
C LEU A 414 21.85 -41.47 11.41
N GLU A 415 21.27 -42.26 12.32
CA GLU A 415 21.98 -43.35 12.99
C GLU A 415 22.50 -44.39 11.98
N TRP A 416 21.69 -44.77 10.99
CA TRP A 416 22.11 -45.67 9.91
C TRP A 416 23.29 -45.12 9.09
N LEU A 417 23.28 -43.80 8.83
CA LEU A 417 24.39 -43.12 8.15
C LEU A 417 25.64 -42.97 9.03
N GLY A 418 25.60 -43.31 10.32
CA GLY A 418 26.70 -43.07 11.25
C GLY A 418 26.82 -41.60 11.66
N VAL A 419 25.71 -40.84 11.60
CA VAL A 419 25.59 -39.47 12.10
C VAL A 419 24.95 -39.50 13.47
N ARG A 420 25.66 -39.02 14.49
CA ARG A 420 25.12 -38.84 15.84
C ARG A 420 24.79 -37.36 16.05
N VAL A 421 23.54 -37.07 16.40
CA VAL A 421 23.12 -35.70 16.74
C VAL A 421 23.22 -35.51 18.25
N GLU A 422 23.93 -34.46 18.65
CA GLU A 422 24.07 -34.03 20.04
C GLU A 422 23.25 -32.76 20.23
N ALA A 423 22.19 -32.81 21.03
CA ALA A 423 21.30 -31.67 21.24
C ALA A 423 21.16 -31.34 22.73
N LEU A 424 21.28 -30.05 23.05
CA LEU A 424 20.94 -29.47 24.35
C LEU A 424 19.74 -28.54 24.15
N ARG A 425 18.77 -28.61 25.05
CA ARG A 425 17.55 -27.79 24.97
C ARG A 425 17.04 -27.45 26.34
N ILE A 426 16.39 -26.29 26.44
CA ILE A 426 15.63 -25.89 27.62
C ILE A 426 14.16 -25.83 27.26
N GLY A 427 13.36 -26.55 28.05
CA GLY A 427 11.90 -26.58 27.96
C GLY A 427 11.33 -27.88 27.42
N LYS A 428 10.29 -28.39 28.11
CA LYS A 428 9.54 -29.60 27.73
C LYS A 428 9.07 -29.59 26.27
N TYR A 429 8.73 -28.41 25.76
CA TYR A 429 8.10 -28.23 24.46
C TYR A 429 9.05 -27.75 23.36
N LYS A 430 10.35 -27.56 23.65
CA LYS A 430 11.35 -27.17 22.64
C LYS A 430 11.73 -28.39 21.78
N SER A 431 10.87 -28.74 20.84
CA SER A 431 10.92 -30.01 20.10
C SER A 431 11.61 -29.96 18.74
N ALA A 432 12.14 -28.82 18.31
CA ALA A 432 12.77 -28.67 16.98
C ALA A 432 13.91 -29.67 16.72
N VAL A 433 14.61 -30.10 17.76
CA VAL A 433 15.70 -31.10 17.68
C VAL A 433 15.21 -32.55 17.61
N GLU A 434 13.96 -32.83 18.04
CA GLU A 434 13.45 -34.20 18.16
C GLU A 434 13.34 -34.89 16.81
N GLN A 435 13.08 -34.15 15.73
CA GLN A 435 13.08 -34.71 14.37
C GLN A 435 14.44 -35.33 13.99
N PHE A 436 15.52 -34.94 14.66
CA PHE A 436 16.88 -35.41 14.40
C PHE A 436 17.42 -36.33 15.50
N THR A 437 16.87 -36.28 16.72
CA THR A 437 17.33 -37.08 17.86
C THR A 437 16.42 -38.25 18.20
N GLU A 438 15.11 -38.14 17.94
CA GLU A 438 14.10 -39.14 18.28
C GLU A 438 13.55 -39.86 17.03
N ARG A 439 13.01 -41.06 17.23
CA ARG A 439 12.34 -41.83 16.16
C ARG A 439 10.83 -41.59 16.12
N GLU A 440 10.27 -41.05 17.20
CA GLU A 440 8.84 -40.81 17.41
C GLU A 440 8.67 -39.51 18.20
N PRO A 441 7.50 -38.84 18.11
CA PRO A 441 7.27 -37.60 18.85
C PRO A 441 7.24 -37.84 20.36
N SER A 442 7.90 -36.98 21.13
CA SER A 442 7.78 -36.95 22.59
C SER A 442 6.36 -36.60 23.03
N GLU A 443 6.04 -36.82 24.31
CA GLU A 443 4.76 -36.41 24.89
C GLU A 443 4.51 -34.90 24.69
N GLY A 444 5.53 -34.06 24.93
CA GLY A 444 5.44 -32.62 24.74
C GLY A 444 5.16 -32.23 23.28
N MET A 445 5.83 -32.87 22.31
CA MET A 445 5.57 -32.67 20.89
C MET A 445 4.16 -33.11 20.49
N ARG A 446 3.68 -34.26 20.99
CA ARG A 446 2.31 -34.74 20.75
C ARG A 446 1.25 -33.78 21.29
N GLU A 447 1.45 -33.26 22.49
CA GLU A 447 0.55 -32.25 23.08
C GLU A 447 0.45 -30.99 22.21
N VAL A 448 1.59 -30.50 21.71
CA VAL A 448 1.65 -29.33 20.83
C VAL A 448 0.97 -29.62 19.50
N MET A 449 1.30 -30.73 18.83
CA MET A 449 0.69 -31.11 17.55
C MET A 449 -0.82 -31.27 17.66
N LYS A 450 -1.30 -31.89 18.74
CA LYS A 450 -2.72 -32.03 19.02
C LYS A 450 -3.37 -30.66 19.21
N SER A 451 -2.79 -29.81 20.07
CA SER A 451 -3.29 -28.46 20.33
C SER A 451 -3.39 -27.62 19.06
N LEU A 452 -2.38 -27.64 18.18
CA LEU A 452 -2.42 -26.88 16.92
C LEU A 452 -3.45 -27.43 15.94
N SER A 453 -3.64 -28.75 15.90
CA SER A 453 -4.65 -29.39 15.05
C SER A 453 -6.07 -29.07 15.51
N ASP A 454 -6.31 -29.14 16.83
CA ASP A 454 -7.60 -28.80 17.46
C ASP A 454 -7.94 -27.32 17.18
N GLU A 455 -7.00 -26.39 17.41
CA GLU A 455 -7.19 -24.96 17.11
C GLU A 455 -7.44 -24.67 15.62
N ALA A 456 -6.68 -25.32 14.73
CA ALA A 456 -6.90 -25.17 13.28
C ALA A 456 -8.28 -25.68 12.87
N PHE A 457 -8.73 -26.80 13.45
CA PHE A 457 -10.05 -27.35 13.19
C PHE A 457 -11.13 -26.37 13.66
N ASP A 458 -11.08 -25.95 14.92
CA ASP A 458 -12.08 -25.06 15.52
C ASP A 458 -12.12 -23.70 14.83
N HIS A 459 -10.97 -23.17 14.43
CA HIS A 459 -10.89 -21.89 13.74
C HIS A 459 -11.47 -21.97 12.32
N VAL A 460 -10.96 -22.89 11.50
CA VAL A 460 -11.31 -22.97 10.08
C VAL A 460 -12.70 -23.56 9.91
N MET A 461 -12.97 -24.74 10.48
CA MET A 461 -14.28 -25.40 10.32
C MET A 461 -15.38 -24.70 11.11
N GLY A 462 -15.05 -24.12 12.27
CA GLY A 462 -16.01 -23.30 13.02
C GLY A 462 -16.40 -22.02 12.30
N ALA A 463 -15.47 -21.38 11.58
CA ALA A 463 -15.78 -20.23 10.74
C ALA A 463 -16.61 -20.63 9.51
N VAL A 464 -16.26 -21.72 8.82
CA VAL A 464 -17.05 -22.28 7.72
C VAL A 464 -18.48 -22.58 8.17
N ALA A 465 -18.65 -23.24 9.33
CA ALA A 465 -19.97 -23.55 9.88
C ALA A 465 -20.81 -22.28 10.08
N ARG A 466 -20.22 -21.24 10.69
CA ARG A 466 -20.89 -19.94 10.89
C ARG A 466 -21.26 -19.27 9.58
N ASP A 467 -20.33 -19.19 8.63
CA ASP A 467 -20.56 -18.47 7.38
C ASP A 467 -21.58 -19.17 6.48
N ARG A 468 -21.62 -20.50 6.52
CA ARG A 468 -22.58 -21.33 5.75
C ARG A 468 -23.89 -21.59 6.49
N GLY A 469 -24.04 -21.11 7.72
CA GLY A 469 -25.27 -21.25 8.51
C GLY A 469 -25.58 -22.70 8.94
N VAL A 470 -24.55 -23.54 9.10
CA VAL A 470 -24.67 -24.94 9.52
C VAL A 470 -24.01 -25.17 10.88
N THR A 471 -24.25 -26.31 11.52
CA THR A 471 -23.57 -26.64 12.78
C THR A 471 -22.18 -27.22 12.52
N LEU A 472 -21.29 -27.15 13.51
CA LEU A 472 -19.96 -27.78 13.41
C LEU A 472 -20.05 -29.30 13.24
N GLU A 473 -21.12 -29.92 13.78
CA GLU A 473 -21.37 -31.35 13.61
C GLU A 473 -21.77 -31.69 12.18
N ASP A 474 -22.57 -30.84 11.53
CA ASP A 474 -22.87 -30.99 10.10
C ASP A 474 -21.59 -30.92 9.27
N VAL A 475 -20.71 -29.95 9.55
CA VAL A 475 -19.41 -29.85 8.86
C VAL A 475 -18.58 -31.12 9.04
N LYS A 476 -18.51 -31.70 10.26
CA LYS A 476 -17.84 -32.99 10.48
C LYS A 476 -18.44 -34.12 9.63
N GLY A 477 -19.77 -34.20 9.58
CA GLY A 477 -20.48 -35.17 8.74
C GLY A 477 -20.18 -34.99 7.25
N LEU A 478 -20.02 -33.75 6.80
CA LEU A 478 -19.65 -33.42 5.43
C LEU A 478 -18.18 -33.77 5.12
N LEU A 479 -17.24 -33.50 6.04
CA LEU A 479 -15.82 -33.88 5.89
C LEU A 479 -15.65 -35.39 5.74
N ALA A 480 -16.47 -36.19 6.43
CA ALA A 480 -16.44 -37.65 6.39
C ALA A 480 -16.76 -38.22 4.99
N GLN A 481 -17.40 -37.45 4.11
CA GLN A 481 -17.72 -37.88 2.74
C GLN A 481 -16.50 -37.82 1.79
N GLY A 482 -15.41 -37.16 2.19
CA GLY A 482 -14.16 -37.13 1.45
C GLY A 482 -14.21 -36.28 0.17
N VAL A 483 -13.64 -36.81 -0.93
CA VAL A 483 -13.53 -36.08 -2.21
C VAL A 483 -14.88 -36.04 -2.92
N MET A 484 -15.31 -34.85 -3.34
CA MET A 484 -16.60 -34.63 -4.00
C MET A 484 -16.46 -33.99 -5.38
N ARG A 485 -17.39 -34.33 -6.27
CA ARG A 485 -17.67 -33.57 -7.49
C ARG A 485 -18.55 -32.34 -7.18
N PRO A 486 -18.53 -31.28 -8.00
CA PRO A 486 -19.26 -30.04 -7.73
C PRO A 486 -20.77 -30.25 -7.57
N GLN A 487 -21.38 -31.17 -8.33
CA GLN A 487 -22.81 -31.48 -8.19
C GLN A 487 -23.14 -32.17 -6.86
N GLN A 488 -22.22 -32.99 -6.33
CA GLN A 488 -22.37 -33.61 -5.02
C GLN A 488 -22.21 -32.56 -3.90
N ALA A 489 -21.21 -31.69 -4.04
CA ALA A 489 -20.98 -30.58 -3.12
C ALA A 489 -22.17 -29.62 -3.06
N LEU A 490 -22.78 -29.29 -4.21
CA LEU A 490 -24.02 -28.52 -4.30
C LEU A 490 -25.18 -29.22 -3.58
N ALA A 491 -25.40 -30.52 -3.83
CA ALA A 491 -26.45 -31.29 -3.18
C ALA A 491 -26.27 -31.40 -1.66
N ALA A 492 -25.02 -31.37 -1.19
CA ALA A 492 -24.65 -31.40 0.22
C ALA A 492 -24.63 -30.01 0.89
N GLY A 493 -24.91 -28.93 0.15
CA GLY A 493 -25.00 -27.56 0.68
C GLY A 493 -23.67 -26.81 0.79
N TRP A 494 -22.58 -27.36 0.25
CA TRP A 494 -21.28 -26.68 0.22
C TRP A 494 -21.23 -25.52 -0.78
N LEU A 495 -22.05 -25.57 -1.82
CA LEU A 495 -22.04 -24.59 -2.92
C LEU A 495 -23.44 -24.01 -3.09
N ASP A 496 -23.50 -22.80 -3.63
CA ASP A 496 -24.75 -22.14 -4.00
C ASP A 496 -25.07 -22.36 -5.48
N GLY A 497 -24.05 -22.67 -6.30
CA GLY A 497 -24.24 -23.08 -7.67
C GLY A 497 -23.03 -23.75 -8.31
N VAL A 498 -23.30 -24.40 -9.45
CA VAL A 498 -22.29 -24.91 -10.37
C VAL A 498 -22.47 -24.17 -11.69
N ALA A 499 -21.40 -23.57 -12.21
CA ALA A 499 -21.45 -22.62 -13.31
C ALA A 499 -20.14 -22.58 -14.10
N TYR A 500 -20.23 -22.34 -15.40
CA TYR A 500 -19.08 -21.91 -16.20
C TYR A 500 -18.80 -20.42 -16.00
N GLU A 501 -17.59 -19.99 -16.33
CA GLU A 501 -17.15 -18.60 -16.10
C GLU A 501 -17.97 -17.59 -16.91
N ASP A 502 -18.33 -17.93 -18.16
CA ASP A 502 -19.16 -17.12 -19.05
C ASP A 502 -20.60 -16.96 -18.55
N GLU A 503 -21.06 -17.85 -17.67
CA GLU A 503 -22.39 -17.79 -17.06
C GLU A 503 -22.44 -16.89 -15.81
N LEU A 504 -21.28 -16.50 -15.25
CA LEU A 504 -21.20 -15.78 -13.98
C LEU A 504 -21.91 -14.43 -14.07
N GLU A 505 -21.66 -13.62 -15.09
CA GLU A 505 -22.27 -12.28 -15.23
C GLU A 505 -23.81 -12.35 -15.18
N GLN A 506 -24.40 -13.37 -15.84
CA GLN A 506 -25.84 -13.60 -15.83
C GLN A 506 -26.33 -14.05 -14.45
N LYS A 507 -25.64 -14.99 -13.79
CA LYS A 507 -26.03 -15.52 -12.47
C LYS A 507 -25.94 -14.46 -11.37
N LEU A 508 -24.88 -13.67 -11.39
CA LEU A 508 -24.68 -12.55 -10.47
C LEU A 508 -25.79 -11.51 -10.67
N GLY A 509 -26.12 -11.19 -11.91
CA GLY A 509 -27.21 -10.25 -12.22
C GLY A 509 -28.59 -10.75 -11.80
N GLN A 510 -28.87 -12.06 -11.90
CA GLN A 510 -30.11 -12.66 -11.40
C GLN A 510 -30.23 -12.51 -9.87
N THR A 511 -29.13 -12.75 -9.16
CA THR A 511 -29.06 -12.62 -7.70
C THR A 511 -29.27 -11.19 -7.24
N LEU A 512 -28.66 -10.23 -7.95
CA LEU A 512 -28.77 -8.80 -7.62
C LEU A 512 -30.06 -8.15 -8.13
N GLY A 513 -30.80 -8.82 -9.02
CA GLY A 513 -32.03 -8.31 -9.62
C GLY A 513 -31.82 -7.26 -10.71
N HIS A 514 -30.59 -7.08 -11.22
CA HIS A 514 -30.27 -6.18 -12.32
C HIS A 514 -29.01 -6.67 -13.07
N ALA A 515 -28.82 -6.19 -14.30
CA ALA A 515 -27.59 -6.48 -15.04
C ALA A 515 -26.37 -5.92 -14.29
N VAL A 516 -25.28 -6.69 -14.31
CA VAL A 516 -23.98 -6.28 -13.75
C VAL A 516 -22.95 -6.08 -14.85
N SER A 517 -21.82 -5.47 -14.50
CA SER A 517 -20.66 -5.34 -15.38
C SER A 517 -19.40 -5.67 -14.59
N LEU A 518 -18.67 -6.69 -15.05
CA LEU A 518 -17.44 -7.15 -14.42
C LEU A 518 -16.28 -6.16 -14.64
N ARG A 519 -15.63 -5.74 -13.56
CA ARG A 519 -14.51 -4.78 -13.54
C ARG A 519 -13.22 -5.49 -13.12
N ALA A 520 -12.54 -6.12 -14.07
CA ALA A 520 -11.29 -6.85 -13.84
C ALA A 520 -10.08 -5.93 -13.55
N ASP A 521 -10.16 -4.67 -13.92
CA ASP A 521 -9.11 -3.65 -13.72
C ASP A 521 -9.23 -2.90 -12.38
N TYR A 522 -10.15 -3.31 -11.50
CA TYR A 522 -10.44 -2.58 -10.27
C TYR A 522 -9.26 -2.55 -9.28
N LEU A 523 -8.42 -3.59 -9.29
CA LEU A 523 -7.21 -3.66 -8.47
C LEU A 523 -6.24 -2.50 -8.77
N ASP A 524 -6.11 -2.15 -10.06
CA ASP A 524 -5.18 -1.14 -10.59
C ASP A 524 -5.75 0.30 -10.49
N ARG A 525 -7.02 0.46 -10.11
CA ARG A 525 -7.70 1.76 -10.11
C ARG A 525 -7.11 2.69 -9.06
N ARG A 526 -6.63 3.86 -9.51
CA ARG A 526 -6.10 4.94 -8.65
C ARG A 526 -7.17 5.97 -8.31
N GLN A 527 -7.12 6.47 -7.09
CA GLN A 527 -7.92 7.60 -6.63
C GLN A 527 -7.04 8.85 -6.58
N HIS A 528 -7.62 9.97 -7.01
CA HIS A 528 -6.98 11.27 -6.92
C HIS A 528 -6.92 11.73 -5.45
N LEU A 529 -5.73 12.12 -4.99
CA LEU A 529 -5.51 12.58 -3.62
C LEU A 529 -5.33 14.11 -3.58
N ASP A 530 -6.38 14.80 -3.14
CA ASP A 530 -6.41 16.26 -2.98
C ASP A 530 -5.87 16.72 -1.61
N ILE A 531 -4.57 16.50 -1.38
CA ILE A 531 -3.93 16.73 -0.07
C ILE A 531 -2.76 17.70 -0.19
N TRP A 532 -2.70 18.70 0.68
CA TRP A 532 -1.57 19.63 0.80
C TRP A 532 -0.51 19.16 1.80
N GLY A 533 0.73 19.56 1.56
CA GLY A 533 1.84 19.38 2.50
C GLY A 533 2.36 17.94 2.58
N ARG A 534 3.17 17.67 3.60
CA ARG A 534 3.76 16.34 3.81
C ARG A 534 2.69 15.36 4.28
N ILE A 535 2.59 14.23 3.59
CA ILE A 535 1.77 13.10 4.02
C ILE A 535 2.64 12.26 4.96
N PRO A 536 2.24 12.07 6.24
CA PRO A 536 3.00 11.24 7.17
C PRO A 536 3.07 9.80 6.64
N ALA A 537 4.19 9.13 6.90
CA ALA A 537 4.39 7.76 6.48
C ALA A 537 4.23 6.78 7.66
N ILE A 538 3.56 5.67 7.41
CA ILE A 538 3.61 4.47 8.25
C ILE A 538 4.56 3.50 7.55
N ALA A 539 5.69 3.20 8.20
CA ALA A 539 6.70 2.31 7.63
C ALA A 539 6.41 0.86 8.01
N VAL A 540 6.06 0.03 7.03
CA VAL A 540 5.94 -1.42 7.18
C VAL A 540 7.28 -2.04 6.84
N VAL A 541 8.00 -2.53 7.85
CA VAL A 541 9.31 -3.17 7.71
C VAL A 541 9.10 -4.68 7.77
N HIS A 542 9.42 -5.39 6.69
CA HIS A 542 9.29 -6.85 6.63
C HIS A 542 10.52 -7.54 7.22
N ALA A 543 10.26 -8.53 8.07
CA ALA A 543 11.24 -9.38 8.71
C ALA A 543 10.83 -10.84 8.45
N THR A 544 11.24 -11.36 7.30
CA THR A 544 10.81 -12.65 6.76
C THR A 544 11.98 -13.64 6.69
N GLY A 545 11.76 -14.86 7.21
CA GLY A 545 12.73 -15.96 7.23
C GLY A 545 13.54 -16.06 8.53
N SER A 546 14.55 -16.94 8.51
CA SER A 546 15.40 -17.20 9.69
C SER A 546 16.29 -16.00 10.03
N ILE A 547 16.51 -15.76 11.33
CA ILE A 547 17.36 -14.66 11.82
C ILE A 547 18.82 -15.10 11.86
N THR A 548 19.68 -14.39 11.14
CA THR A 548 21.13 -14.65 11.10
C THR A 548 21.94 -13.39 11.42
N GLY A 549 23.21 -13.58 11.76
CA GLY A 549 24.18 -12.47 11.71
C GLY A 549 24.44 -12.05 10.26
N ASP A 550 25.10 -10.91 10.07
CA ASP A 550 25.38 -10.33 8.76
C ASP A 550 26.25 -11.25 7.88
N GLY A 551 25.95 -11.30 6.58
CA GLY A 551 26.65 -12.15 5.61
C GLY A 551 26.07 -13.56 5.49
N GLY A 552 24.92 -13.84 6.12
CA GLY A 552 24.13 -15.04 5.86
C GLY A 552 23.49 -15.02 4.46
N VAL A 553 23.10 -16.20 3.97
CA VAL A 553 22.36 -16.33 2.71
C VAL A 553 20.86 -16.39 3.02
N GLY A 554 20.11 -15.40 2.54
CA GLY A 554 18.66 -15.31 2.74
C GLY A 554 18.24 -14.98 4.18
N GLY A 555 16.93 -14.87 4.41
CA GLY A 555 16.36 -14.57 5.72
C GLY A 555 16.65 -13.17 6.26
N ILE A 556 16.49 -13.00 7.57
CA ILE A 556 16.66 -11.72 8.27
C ILE A 556 18.12 -11.53 8.65
N GLN A 557 18.78 -10.57 8.00
CA GLN A 557 20.14 -10.12 8.36
C GLN A 557 20.05 -9.07 9.47
N ALA A 558 20.57 -9.38 10.66
CA ALA A 558 20.33 -8.55 11.85
C ALA A 558 20.86 -7.11 11.75
N GLY A 559 22.05 -6.89 11.19
CA GLY A 559 22.62 -5.56 11.03
C GLY A 559 21.88 -4.75 9.96
N GLU A 560 21.43 -5.38 8.88
CA GLU A 560 20.63 -4.71 7.85
C GLU A 560 19.27 -4.26 8.38
N LEU A 561 18.56 -5.16 9.09
CA LEU A 561 17.26 -4.86 9.67
C LEU A 561 17.38 -3.80 10.77
N ALA A 562 18.35 -3.93 11.69
CA ALA A 562 18.61 -2.91 12.70
C ALA A 562 18.98 -1.56 12.07
N GLY A 563 19.83 -1.54 11.03
CA GLY A 563 20.14 -0.32 10.29
C GLY A 563 18.93 0.30 9.61
N LEU A 564 17.99 -0.51 9.12
CA LEU A 564 16.73 -0.04 8.55
C LEU A 564 15.80 0.56 9.61
N LEU A 565 15.64 -0.12 10.76
CA LEU A 565 14.86 0.39 11.90
C LEU A 565 15.44 1.70 12.44
N ALA A 566 16.77 1.81 12.53
CA ALA A 566 17.44 3.05 12.91
C ALA A 566 17.14 4.22 11.95
N ARG A 567 17.12 3.96 10.63
CA ARG A 567 16.71 4.98 9.65
C ARG A 567 15.24 5.40 9.85
N MET A 568 14.35 4.45 10.11
CA MET A 568 12.93 4.75 10.37
C MET A 568 12.75 5.51 11.69
N ARG A 569 13.58 5.24 12.70
CA ARG A 569 13.60 6.01 13.95
C ARG A 569 13.94 7.48 13.71
N ASP A 570 14.94 7.75 12.88
CA ASP A 570 15.50 9.09 12.75
C ASP A 570 14.90 9.91 11.57
N ASP A 571 14.09 9.30 10.69
CA ASP A 571 13.39 10.00 9.59
C ASP A 571 12.14 10.76 10.07
N PRO A 572 12.09 12.11 10.04
CA PRO A 572 10.93 12.88 10.49
C PRO A 572 9.66 12.71 9.63
N ALA A 573 9.76 12.12 8.44
CA ALA A 573 8.58 11.80 7.62
C ALA A 573 7.84 10.54 8.07
N VAL A 574 8.50 9.67 8.85
CA VAL A 574 7.92 8.43 9.38
C VAL A 574 7.26 8.71 10.72
N ALA A 575 5.94 8.57 10.78
CA ALA A 575 5.14 8.83 11.98
C ALA A 575 5.10 7.61 12.92
N ALA A 576 5.07 6.39 12.36
CA ALA A 576 5.11 5.14 13.10
C ALA A 576 5.72 4.00 12.27
N VAL A 577 6.12 2.93 12.95
CA VAL A 577 6.69 1.72 12.31
C VAL A 577 5.85 0.50 12.65
N VAL A 578 5.52 -0.29 11.63
CA VAL A 578 4.96 -1.64 11.75
C VAL A 578 6.05 -2.63 11.36
N LEU A 579 6.52 -3.47 12.28
CA LEU A 579 7.40 -4.59 11.97
C LEU A 579 6.54 -5.81 11.61
N ARG A 580 6.50 -6.20 10.34
CA ARG A 580 5.81 -7.40 9.87
C ARG A 580 6.76 -8.59 10.01
N VAL A 581 6.47 -9.51 10.93
CA VAL A 581 7.35 -10.64 11.28
C VAL A 581 6.79 -11.93 10.72
N ASP A 582 7.57 -12.62 9.89
CA ASP A 582 7.34 -14.00 9.45
C ASP A 582 8.61 -14.83 9.63
N SER A 583 8.90 -15.22 10.88
CA SER A 583 10.16 -15.84 11.27
C SER A 583 9.98 -16.98 12.28
N PRO A 584 10.57 -18.15 12.04
CA PRO A 584 10.69 -19.22 13.04
C PRO A 584 11.77 -18.93 14.10
N GLY A 585 12.45 -17.79 13.98
CA GLY A 585 13.60 -17.40 14.81
C GLY A 585 14.93 -17.71 14.16
N GLY A 586 15.94 -17.99 14.97
CA GLY A 586 17.30 -18.22 14.49
C GLY A 586 18.34 -17.90 15.57
N SER A 587 19.40 -17.20 15.19
CA SER A 587 20.48 -16.82 16.10
C SER A 587 19.99 -15.90 17.22
N GLY A 588 20.25 -16.30 18.47
CA GLY A 588 19.93 -15.51 19.66
C GLY A 588 20.68 -14.17 19.70
N ALA A 589 21.98 -14.19 19.41
CA ALA A 589 22.80 -12.98 19.38
C ALA A 589 22.36 -12.00 18.27
N ALA A 590 21.95 -12.52 17.11
CA ALA A 590 21.41 -11.71 16.02
C ALA A 590 20.03 -11.09 16.40
N SER A 591 19.19 -11.87 17.07
CA SER A 591 17.90 -11.40 17.59
C SER A 591 18.08 -10.28 18.63
N GLU A 592 19.12 -10.35 19.45
CA GLU A 592 19.45 -9.32 20.45
C GLU A 592 19.81 -7.97 19.82
N ILE A 593 20.54 -7.97 18.71
CA ILE A 593 20.87 -6.73 17.97
C ILE A 593 19.58 -6.04 17.51
N ILE A 594 18.63 -6.80 16.96
CA ILE A 594 17.35 -6.28 16.49
C ILE A 594 16.49 -5.81 17.67
N TRP A 595 16.42 -6.60 18.76
CA TRP A 595 15.69 -6.26 19.98
C TRP A 595 16.14 -4.91 20.54
N ARG A 596 17.47 -4.72 20.63
CA ARG A 596 18.04 -3.46 21.14
C ARG A 596 17.62 -2.28 20.29
N GLU A 597 17.59 -2.41 18.97
CA GLU A 597 17.14 -1.32 18.10
C GLU A 597 15.63 -1.09 18.18
N MET A 598 14.83 -2.14 18.34
CA MET A 598 13.38 -2.02 18.58
C MET A 598 13.07 -1.22 19.85
N VAL A 599 13.82 -1.44 20.94
CA VAL A 599 13.70 -0.63 22.16
C VAL A 599 14.03 0.84 21.89
N ARG A 600 15.14 1.12 21.20
CA ARG A 600 15.53 2.51 20.86
C ARG A 600 14.54 3.20 19.92
N LEU A 601 13.90 2.43 19.04
CA LEU A 601 12.86 2.93 18.14
C LEU A 601 11.59 3.25 18.92
N ARG A 602 11.17 2.34 19.82
CA ARG A 602 10.02 2.50 20.73
C ARG A 602 10.10 3.79 21.54
N GLU A 603 11.29 4.16 22.02
CA GLU A 603 11.50 5.40 22.79
C GLU A 603 11.18 6.68 22.00
N LYS A 604 11.24 6.66 20.66
CA LYS A 604 10.98 7.86 19.83
C LYS A 604 9.66 7.83 19.08
N LYS A 605 9.16 6.64 18.71
CA LYS A 605 8.02 6.49 17.80
C LYS A 605 7.16 5.29 18.18
N PRO A 606 5.86 5.30 17.85
CA PRO A 606 5.03 4.10 17.93
C PRO A 606 5.63 2.97 17.08
N VAL A 607 5.69 1.79 17.70
CA VAL A 607 6.20 0.55 17.09
C VAL A 607 5.19 -0.54 17.33
N ILE A 608 4.60 -1.03 16.25
CA ILE A 608 3.60 -2.09 16.26
C ILE A 608 4.23 -3.29 15.58
N VAL A 609 4.06 -4.48 16.13
CA VAL A 609 4.41 -5.72 15.44
C VAL A 609 3.15 -6.30 14.82
N SER A 610 3.25 -6.75 13.58
CA SER A 610 2.26 -7.59 12.92
C SER A 610 2.89 -8.96 12.69
N MET A 611 2.39 -9.98 13.36
CA MET A 611 2.84 -11.35 13.15
C MET A 611 2.08 -11.97 11.97
N SER A 612 2.83 -12.54 11.04
CA SER A 612 2.33 -13.27 9.87
C SER A 612 2.09 -14.75 10.23
N SER A 613 2.41 -15.68 9.34
CA SER A 613 2.31 -17.13 9.55
C SER A 613 3.06 -17.58 10.81
N VAL A 614 4.31 -17.13 10.99
CA VAL A 614 5.15 -17.54 12.13
C VAL A 614 5.86 -16.34 12.75
N ALA A 615 5.87 -16.24 14.07
CA ALA A 615 6.71 -15.27 14.80
C ALA A 615 7.14 -15.91 16.12
N ALA A 616 7.97 -16.94 16.04
CA ALA A 616 8.32 -17.81 17.16
C ALA A 616 9.82 -17.75 17.47
N SER A 617 10.21 -18.14 18.69
CA SER A 617 11.61 -18.16 19.14
C SER A 617 12.26 -16.77 18.96
N GLY A 618 13.35 -16.65 18.21
CA GLY A 618 13.94 -15.34 17.84
C GLY A 618 12.96 -14.36 17.19
N GLY A 619 11.95 -14.85 16.44
CA GLY A 619 10.89 -14.00 15.89
C GLY A 619 10.01 -13.37 16.97
N TYR A 620 9.71 -14.11 18.04
CA TYR A 620 9.03 -13.55 19.22
C TYR A 620 9.97 -12.64 20.02
N PHE A 621 11.25 -13.03 20.14
CA PHE A 621 12.28 -12.22 20.80
C PHE A 621 12.30 -10.80 20.24
N ILE A 622 12.42 -10.62 18.93
CA ILE A 622 12.45 -9.28 18.30
C ILE A 622 11.11 -8.54 18.38
N SER A 623 10.02 -9.25 18.63
CA SER A 623 8.66 -8.71 18.70
C SER A 623 8.31 -8.18 20.10
N ALA A 624 8.83 -8.81 21.15
CA ALA A 624 8.54 -8.52 22.54
C ALA A 624 8.61 -7.04 22.96
N PRO A 625 9.58 -6.21 22.48
CA PRO A 625 9.69 -4.83 22.94
C PRO A 625 8.68 -3.86 22.29
N ALA A 626 7.83 -4.31 21.36
CA ALA A 626 6.86 -3.44 20.68
C ALA A 626 5.84 -2.81 21.65
N HIS A 627 5.21 -1.70 21.22
CA HIS A 627 4.10 -1.11 21.98
C HIS A 627 2.84 -1.96 21.92
N VAL A 628 2.60 -2.59 20.78
CA VAL A 628 1.47 -3.49 20.51
C VAL A 628 1.97 -4.60 19.58
N ILE A 629 1.59 -5.84 19.89
CA ILE A 629 1.77 -7.02 19.07
C ILE A 629 0.39 -7.46 18.57
N VAL A 630 0.22 -7.44 17.26
CA VAL A 630 -0.96 -7.95 16.56
C VAL A 630 -0.62 -9.29 15.92
N ALA A 631 -1.46 -10.31 16.08
CA ALA A 631 -1.27 -11.60 15.43
C ALA A 631 -2.58 -12.14 14.84
N ASP A 632 -2.47 -12.85 13.72
CA ASP A 632 -3.61 -13.62 13.20
C ASP A 632 -3.97 -14.73 14.19
N PRO A 633 -5.25 -15.12 14.34
CA PRO A 633 -5.62 -16.21 15.23
C PRO A 633 -4.82 -17.50 15.04
N MET A 634 -4.38 -17.79 13.82
CA MET A 634 -3.61 -18.98 13.45
C MET A 634 -2.10 -18.73 13.27
N THR A 635 -1.60 -17.52 13.55
CA THR A 635 -0.15 -17.28 13.67
C THR A 635 0.47 -18.27 14.66
N ILE A 636 1.61 -18.87 14.30
CA ILE A 636 2.40 -19.68 15.24
C ILE A 636 3.44 -18.79 15.92
N THR A 637 3.30 -18.56 17.23
CA THR A 637 4.19 -17.68 18.01
C THR A 637 4.64 -18.35 19.32
N GLY A 638 5.26 -17.57 20.23
CA GLY A 638 5.89 -18.09 21.43
C GLY A 638 7.20 -18.79 21.10
N SER A 639 7.29 -20.08 21.43
CA SER A 639 8.53 -20.88 21.41
C SER A 639 9.68 -20.22 22.18
N ILE A 640 9.35 -19.57 23.29
CA ILE A 640 10.32 -18.95 24.20
C ILE A 640 11.11 -20.07 24.85
N GLY A 641 12.32 -20.29 24.37
CA GLY A 641 13.15 -21.44 24.70
C GLY A 641 14.33 -21.55 23.75
N VAL A 642 15.35 -22.29 24.17
CA VAL A 642 16.67 -22.28 23.53
C VAL A 642 17.09 -23.72 23.30
N PHE A 643 17.71 -23.96 22.15
CA PHE A 643 18.40 -25.22 21.90
C PHE A 643 19.71 -24.94 21.17
N VAL A 644 20.64 -25.88 21.31
CA VAL A 644 21.84 -25.97 20.50
C VAL A 644 21.94 -27.41 20.01
N MET A 645 22.35 -27.57 18.76
CA MET A 645 22.48 -28.87 18.12
C MET A 645 23.82 -28.95 17.41
N PHE A 646 24.47 -30.10 17.55
CA PHE A 646 25.70 -30.45 16.87
C PHE A 646 25.57 -31.82 16.20
N ALA A 647 26.43 -32.08 15.22
CA ALA A 647 26.55 -33.38 14.57
C ALA A 647 27.96 -33.93 14.79
N ASP A 648 28.02 -35.15 15.32
CA ASP A 648 29.19 -36.01 15.31
C ASP A 648 29.09 -36.92 14.07
N LEU A 649 29.99 -36.68 13.13
CA LEU A 649 30.11 -37.37 11.85
C LEU A 649 31.29 -38.35 11.86
N SER A 650 31.93 -38.58 13.01
CA SER A 650 33.12 -39.43 13.13
C SER A 650 32.94 -40.83 12.54
N ARG A 651 31.81 -41.49 12.83
CA ARG A 651 31.49 -42.82 12.28
C ARG A 651 31.20 -42.80 10.79
N LEU A 652 30.51 -41.78 10.30
CA LEU A 652 30.31 -41.58 8.85
C LEU A 652 31.65 -41.37 8.14
N TYR A 653 32.52 -40.53 8.67
CA TYR A 653 33.84 -40.32 8.10
C TYR A 653 34.67 -41.59 8.11
N GLN A 654 34.63 -42.36 9.21
CA GLN A 654 35.28 -43.66 9.30
C GLN A 654 34.76 -44.65 8.24
N SER A 655 33.45 -44.73 8.02
CA SER A 655 32.86 -45.63 7.02
C SER A 655 33.20 -45.24 5.59
N LEU A 656 33.45 -43.95 5.34
CA LEU A 656 33.91 -43.40 4.06
C LEU A 656 35.45 -43.42 3.89
N GLY A 657 36.21 -43.85 4.90
CA GLY A 657 37.67 -43.85 4.87
C GLY A 657 38.30 -42.46 4.98
N ILE A 658 37.56 -41.46 5.48
CA ILE A 658 38.05 -40.10 5.72
C ILE A 658 38.75 -40.05 7.09
N SER A 659 39.99 -39.57 7.12
CA SER A 659 40.78 -39.38 8.33
C SER A 659 41.04 -37.89 8.61
N HIS A 660 41.26 -37.55 9.88
CA HIS A 660 41.54 -36.18 10.31
C HIS A 660 42.56 -36.18 11.45
N ALA A 661 43.47 -35.21 11.42
CA ALA A 661 44.46 -34.96 12.46
C ALA A 661 44.16 -33.60 13.11
N VAL A 662 44.10 -33.57 14.45
CA VAL A 662 43.83 -32.35 15.22
C VAL A 662 45.07 -32.00 16.03
N GLU A 663 45.63 -30.82 15.79
CA GLU A 663 46.61 -30.21 16.69
C GLU A 663 45.95 -29.02 17.38
N LYS A 664 45.74 -29.14 18.69
CA LYS A 664 45.16 -28.06 19.51
C LYS A 664 46.18 -27.50 20.49
N ARG A 665 46.10 -26.17 20.70
CA ARG A 665 46.88 -25.44 21.72
C ARG A 665 46.03 -25.06 22.93
N GLY A 666 44.71 -24.92 22.75
CA GLY A 666 43.74 -24.76 23.82
C GLY A 666 42.94 -26.04 24.02
N GLU A 667 42.55 -26.32 25.27
CA GLU A 667 41.90 -27.59 25.64
C GLU A 667 40.62 -27.86 24.84
N HIS A 668 39.82 -26.84 24.56
CA HIS A 668 38.54 -26.94 23.84
C HIS A 668 38.57 -26.34 22.42
N ALA A 669 39.76 -26.18 21.82
CA ALA A 669 39.91 -25.49 20.54
C ALA A 669 39.20 -26.20 19.36
N ASP A 670 38.86 -27.48 19.52
CA ASP A 670 38.16 -28.31 18.55
C ASP A 670 36.69 -28.58 18.93
N LEU A 671 36.08 -27.78 19.81
CA LEU A 671 34.69 -27.93 20.26
C LEU A 671 33.65 -27.86 19.11
N ALA A 672 33.95 -27.12 18.04
CA ALA A 672 33.12 -27.05 16.84
C ALA A 672 33.34 -28.21 15.86
N SER A 673 34.24 -29.15 16.17
CA SER A 673 34.56 -30.28 15.28
C SER A 673 33.36 -31.21 15.09
N THR A 674 33.26 -31.77 13.88
CA THR A 674 32.34 -32.86 13.53
C THR A 674 33.03 -34.22 13.53
N PHE A 675 34.35 -34.28 13.79
CA PHE A 675 35.14 -35.51 13.76
C PHE A 675 35.16 -36.28 15.10
N ARG A 676 34.52 -35.74 16.13
CA ARG A 676 34.33 -36.40 17.42
C ARG A 676 33.06 -35.92 18.08
N ALA A 677 32.56 -36.73 19.01
CA ALA A 677 31.58 -36.29 19.99
C ALA A 677 32.18 -35.26 20.97
N ARG A 678 31.31 -34.45 21.56
CA ARG A 678 31.66 -33.51 22.62
C ARG A 678 31.82 -34.24 23.95
N THR A 679 32.73 -33.78 24.79
CA THR A 679 32.92 -34.40 26.11
C THR A 679 31.79 -33.94 27.07
N PRO A 680 31.52 -34.69 28.15
CA PRO A 680 30.55 -34.26 29.17
C PRO A 680 30.85 -32.87 29.73
N GLU A 681 32.12 -32.51 29.92
CA GLU A 681 32.54 -31.20 30.41
C GLU A 681 32.25 -30.09 29.40
N GLU A 682 32.47 -30.35 28.11
CA GLU A 682 32.12 -29.41 27.03
C GLU A 682 30.61 -29.19 26.94
N LEU A 683 29.82 -30.27 27.08
CA LEU A 683 28.36 -30.18 27.11
C LEU A 683 27.85 -29.40 28.33
N GLU A 684 28.45 -29.59 29.51
CA GLU A 684 28.11 -28.81 30.71
C GLU A 684 28.45 -27.31 30.54
N MET A 685 29.59 -27.00 29.92
CA MET A 685 29.96 -25.62 29.59
C MET A 685 28.95 -24.97 28.63
N ILE A 686 28.51 -25.70 27.61
CA ILE A 686 27.50 -25.22 26.67
C ILE A 686 26.15 -25.06 27.38
N GLN A 687 25.75 -26.02 28.23
CA GLN A 687 24.50 -25.95 29.00
C GLN A 687 24.43 -24.69 29.86
N LYS A 688 25.50 -24.34 30.59
CA LYS A 688 25.56 -23.10 31.40
C LYS A 688 25.33 -21.84 30.55
N ASN A 689 25.84 -21.82 29.32
CA ASN A 689 25.60 -20.70 28.40
C ASN A 689 24.15 -20.67 27.90
N ILE A 690 23.55 -21.82 27.60
CA ILE A 690 22.15 -21.93 27.19
C ILE A 690 21.23 -21.50 28.35
N ASP A 691 21.52 -21.90 29.59
CA ASP A 691 20.77 -21.53 30.79
C ASP A 691 20.78 -20.01 30.99
N ALA A 692 21.95 -19.37 30.84
CA ALA A 692 22.09 -17.93 30.92
C ALA A 692 21.30 -17.21 29.82
N PHE A 693 21.36 -17.69 28.58
CA PHE A 693 20.62 -17.10 27.47
C PHE A 693 19.10 -17.29 27.62
N TYR A 694 18.63 -18.43 28.14
CA TYR A 694 17.21 -18.63 28.42
C TYR A 694 16.70 -17.65 29.47
N ARG A 695 17.46 -17.44 30.55
CA ARG A 695 17.11 -16.43 31.56
C ARG A 695 17.02 -15.03 30.96
N ASP A 696 18.01 -14.63 30.16
CA ASP A 696 18.00 -13.35 29.46
C ASP A 696 16.80 -13.21 28.51
N PHE A 697 16.41 -14.28 27.82
CA PHE A 697 15.20 -14.30 26.98
C PHE A 697 13.94 -14.08 27.83
N LEU A 698 13.80 -14.79 28.96
CA LEU A 698 12.66 -14.58 29.86
C LEU A 698 12.61 -13.15 30.39
N GLU A 699 13.74 -12.59 30.83
CA GLU A 699 13.85 -11.21 31.33
C GLU A 699 13.43 -10.17 30.27
N LYS A 700 13.84 -10.36 29.02
CA LYS A 700 13.48 -9.46 27.92
C LYS A 700 12.02 -9.54 27.51
N VAL A 701 11.44 -10.75 27.53
CA VAL A 701 9.99 -10.91 27.31
C VAL A 701 9.24 -10.29 28.47
N ALA A 702 9.62 -10.56 29.71
CA ALA A 702 9.04 -9.97 30.91
C ALA A 702 9.06 -8.44 30.85
N GLN A 703 10.21 -7.85 30.46
CA GLN A 703 10.34 -6.40 30.27
C GLN A 703 9.44 -5.86 29.15
N GLY A 704 9.40 -6.52 28.00
CA GLY A 704 8.64 -6.06 26.83
C GLY A 704 7.13 -6.16 27.02
N ARG A 705 6.69 -7.18 27.77
CA ARG A 705 5.27 -7.56 27.96
C ARG A 705 4.71 -7.17 29.33
N GLU A 706 5.51 -6.51 30.16
CA GLU A 706 5.13 -6.08 31.52
C GLU A 706 4.65 -7.25 32.40
N MET A 707 5.36 -8.38 32.30
CA MET A 707 5.11 -9.62 33.05
C MET A 707 6.25 -9.91 34.05
N THR A 708 6.03 -10.81 35.01
CA THR A 708 7.15 -11.35 35.80
C THR A 708 7.90 -12.43 35.02
N VAL A 709 9.17 -12.68 35.35
CA VAL A 709 9.97 -13.74 34.72
C VAL A 709 9.34 -15.10 34.96
N GLU A 710 8.76 -15.31 36.14
CA GLU A 710 8.07 -16.53 36.55
C GLU A 710 6.79 -16.76 35.72
N ASP A 711 6.00 -15.72 35.48
CA ASP A 711 4.79 -15.82 34.65
C ASP A 711 5.14 -16.15 33.19
N VAL A 712 6.21 -15.54 32.66
CA VAL A 712 6.71 -15.87 31.32
C VAL A 712 7.19 -17.31 31.28
N ASP A 713 7.98 -17.76 32.25
CA ASP A 713 8.51 -19.13 32.27
C ASP A 713 7.38 -20.18 32.27
N ALA A 714 6.30 -19.92 33.01
CA ALA A 714 5.14 -20.83 33.10
C ALA A 714 4.44 -21.07 31.74
N ILE A 715 4.47 -20.08 30.84
CA ILE A 715 3.89 -20.18 29.49
C ILE A 715 4.95 -20.37 28.39
N ALA A 716 6.23 -20.37 28.76
CA ALA A 716 7.37 -20.56 27.87
C ALA A 716 7.74 -22.04 27.72
N GLN A 717 8.90 -22.48 28.23
CA GLN A 717 9.39 -23.85 28.14
C GLN A 717 9.48 -24.37 26.69
N GLY A 718 9.74 -23.47 25.74
CA GLY A 718 9.86 -23.74 24.31
C GLY A 718 8.53 -23.95 23.58
N ARG A 719 7.38 -23.77 24.25
CA ARG A 719 6.06 -24.07 23.71
C ARG A 719 5.63 -23.05 22.65
N VAL A 720 5.16 -23.55 21.51
CA VAL A 720 4.47 -22.73 20.51
C VAL A 720 2.99 -22.57 20.87
N TRP A 721 2.44 -21.43 20.52
CA TRP A 721 1.04 -21.07 20.71
C TRP A 721 0.47 -20.54 19.40
N THR A 722 -0.83 -20.77 19.15
CA THR A 722 -1.53 -20.00 18.11
C THR A 722 -1.66 -18.53 18.55
N GLY A 723 -1.88 -17.60 17.62
CA GLY A 723 -2.06 -16.19 17.96
C GLY A 723 -3.21 -15.97 18.95
N ARG A 724 -4.31 -16.73 18.79
CA ARG A 724 -5.43 -16.76 19.75
C ARG A 724 -4.95 -17.16 21.16
N GLN A 725 -4.26 -18.29 21.27
CA GLN A 725 -3.76 -18.78 22.55
C GLN A 725 -2.71 -17.85 23.17
N ALA A 726 -1.88 -17.21 22.34
CA ALA A 726 -0.89 -16.25 22.78
C ALA A 726 -1.55 -14.98 23.35
N ALA A 727 -2.66 -14.51 22.75
CA ALA A 727 -3.42 -13.37 23.24
C ALA A 727 -4.04 -13.65 24.63
N GLU A 728 -4.63 -14.83 24.82
CA GLU A 728 -5.16 -15.27 26.13
C GLU A 728 -4.10 -15.30 27.25
N ARG A 729 -2.81 -15.36 26.87
CA ARG A 729 -1.66 -15.46 27.79
C ARG A 729 -0.86 -14.16 27.89
N GLY A 730 -1.33 -13.07 27.26
CA GLY A 730 -0.65 -11.76 27.28
C GLY A 730 0.60 -11.66 26.38
N LEU A 731 0.92 -12.71 25.62
CA LEU A 731 2.05 -12.69 24.69
C LEU A 731 1.75 -11.87 23.42
N VAL A 732 0.47 -11.71 23.08
CA VAL A 732 -0.07 -10.90 21.98
C VAL A 732 -1.11 -9.94 22.56
N ASP A 733 -1.17 -8.72 22.05
CA ASP A 733 -2.09 -7.68 22.55
C ASP A 733 -3.45 -7.74 21.84
N GLU A 734 -3.45 -7.97 20.52
CA GLU A 734 -4.66 -7.93 19.71
C GLU A 734 -4.64 -8.98 18.60
N LEU A 735 -5.81 -9.54 18.28
CA LEU A 735 -5.97 -10.42 17.14
C LEU A 735 -6.29 -9.60 15.89
N GLY A 736 -5.59 -9.88 14.79
CA GLY A 736 -5.80 -9.19 13.50
C GLY A 736 -4.62 -9.37 12.54
N GLY A 737 -4.73 -8.74 11.36
CA GLY A 737 -3.70 -8.78 10.32
C GLY A 737 -2.79 -7.55 10.27
N LEU A 738 -2.11 -7.40 9.14
CA LEU A 738 -1.27 -6.23 8.86
C LEU A 738 -2.09 -4.94 8.83
N SER A 739 -3.29 -5.00 8.27
CA SER A 739 -4.21 -3.87 8.17
C SER A 739 -4.55 -3.31 9.55
N ARG A 740 -4.89 -4.17 10.52
CA ARG A 740 -5.14 -3.77 11.90
C ARG A 740 -3.91 -3.16 12.57
N ALA A 741 -2.73 -3.73 12.34
CA ALA A 741 -1.48 -3.16 12.84
C ALA A 741 -1.20 -1.75 12.28
N ILE A 742 -1.54 -1.50 11.02
CA ILE A 742 -1.43 -0.16 10.39
C ILE A 742 -2.42 0.82 11.03
N GLU A 743 -3.67 0.40 11.29
CA GLU A 743 -4.65 1.23 11.98
C GLU A 743 -4.16 1.66 13.37
N ILE A 744 -3.71 0.70 14.18
CA ILE A 744 -3.15 0.99 15.51
C ILE A 744 -1.92 1.90 15.42
N ALA A 745 -1.07 1.71 14.40
CA ALA A 745 0.06 2.57 14.15
C ALA A 745 -0.35 4.01 13.82
N ARG A 746 -1.43 4.20 13.06
CA ARG A 746 -2.00 5.51 12.74
C ARG A 746 -2.60 6.17 13.99
N GLU A 747 -3.37 5.42 14.77
CA GLU A 747 -3.97 5.90 16.03
C GLU A 747 -2.89 6.35 17.02
N LYS A 748 -1.87 5.52 17.27
CA LYS A 748 -0.76 5.86 18.18
C LYS A 748 0.14 6.97 17.65
N ALA A 749 0.18 7.18 16.35
CA ALA A 749 0.85 8.33 15.74
C ALA A 749 0.05 9.64 15.87
N GLY A 750 -1.17 9.59 16.41
CA GLY A 750 -2.04 10.75 16.57
C GLY A 750 -2.67 11.25 15.26
N LEU A 751 -2.77 10.38 14.24
CA LEU A 751 -3.42 10.71 12.98
C LEU A 751 -4.94 10.69 13.14
N LEU A 752 -5.63 11.66 12.56
CA LEU A 752 -7.10 11.75 12.63
C LEU A 752 -7.77 10.61 11.85
N PRO A 753 -9.01 10.22 12.19
CA PRO A 753 -9.82 9.33 11.36
C PRO A 753 -9.95 9.87 9.94
N GLY A 754 -9.75 9.00 8.94
CA GLY A 754 -9.73 9.40 7.52
C GLY A 754 -8.48 10.15 7.10
N GLU A 755 -7.53 10.43 8.00
CA GLU A 755 -6.32 11.18 7.67
C GLU A 755 -5.43 10.38 6.71
N PRO A 756 -5.19 10.82 5.47
CA PRO A 756 -4.35 10.10 4.54
C PRO A 756 -2.94 9.95 5.10
N ALA A 757 -2.45 8.71 5.11
CA ALA A 757 -1.06 8.39 5.43
C ALA A 757 -0.51 7.48 4.35
N ARG A 758 0.76 7.70 4.02
CA ARG A 758 1.43 6.86 3.04
C ARG A 758 1.94 5.62 3.75
N VAL A 759 1.39 4.46 3.43
CA VAL A 759 1.99 3.18 3.84
C VAL A 759 3.18 2.91 2.93
N ILE A 760 4.37 2.73 3.51
CA ILE A 760 5.60 2.40 2.77
C ILE A 760 6.09 1.03 3.21
N HIS A 761 6.22 0.10 2.27
CA HIS A 761 6.82 -1.22 2.54
C HIS A 761 8.34 -1.16 2.33
N LEU A 762 9.09 -1.82 3.22
CA LEU A 762 10.55 -1.82 3.26
C LEU A 762 11.08 -3.25 3.49
N PRO A 763 12.26 -3.59 2.92
CA PRO A 763 13.15 -2.73 2.12
C PRO A 763 12.58 -2.36 0.73
N ARG A 764 12.95 -1.18 0.22
CA ARG A 764 12.67 -0.78 -1.17
C ARG A 764 13.78 -1.31 -2.06
N GLU A 765 13.44 -1.94 -3.18
CA GLU A 765 14.43 -2.24 -4.22
C GLU A 765 15.04 -0.93 -4.74
N ARG A 766 16.37 -0.92 -4.87
CA ARG A 766 17.10 0.18 -5.50
C ARG A 766 17.14 -0.09 -7.00
N PHE A 767 16.94 0.95 -7.80
CA PHE A 767 17.14 0.89 -9.24
C PHE A 767 18.51 0.27 -9.57
N SER A 768 18.51 -0.77 -10.41
CA SER A 768 19.71 -1.46 -10.88
C SER A 768 19.76 -1.40 -12.39
N LEU A 769 20.70 -0.62 -12.94
CA LEU A 769 20.96 -0.55 -14.39
C LEU A 769 21.24 -1.94 -14.97
N ARG A 770 21.90 -2.80 -14.20
CA ARG A 770 22.21 -4.18 -14.62
C ARG A 770 20.96 -5.04 -14.74
N ALA A 771 20.01 -4.90 -13.81
CA ALA A 771 18.76 -5.63 -13.87
C ALA A 771 17.93 -5.16 -15.08
N LEU A 772 17.90 -3.84 -15.35
CA LEU A 772 17.28 -3.26 -16.55
C LEU A 772 17.88 -3.77 -17.86
N LEU A 773 19.21 -3.86 -17.95
CA LEU A 773 19.87 -4.40 -19.13
C LEU A 773 19.63 -5.91 -19.30
N GLY A 774 19.41 -6.63 -18.20
CA GLY A 774 18.97 -8.04 -18.21
C GLY A 774 17.56 -8.19 -18.79
N GLU A 775 16.60 -7.39 -18.33
CA GLU A 775 15.22 -7.40 -18.83
C GLU A 775 15.10 -6.96 -20.29
N LEU A 776 15.96 -6.05 -20.75
CA LEU A 776 16.06 -5.66 -22.16
C LEU A 776 16.77 -6.71 -23.04
N GLY A 777 17.19 -7.85 -22.48
CA GLY A 777 17.87 -8.92 -23.19
C GLY A 777 19.28 -8.56 -23.69
N ILE A 778 19.87 -7.48 -23.17
CA ILE A 778 21.20 -6.97 -23.57
C ILE A 778 22.31 -7.69 -22.77
N MET A 779 21.97 -8.25 -21.60
CA MET A 779 22.85 -9.08 -20.79
C MET A 779 22.11 -10.36 -20.35
N GLU A 780 22.79 -11.51 -20.34
CA GLU A 780 22.24 -12.71 -19.70
C GLU A 780 22.07 -12.49 -18.19
N GLU A 781 20.85 -12.70 -17.68
CA GLU A 781 20.61 -12.89 -16.26
C GLU A 781 21.41 -14.12 -15.80
N ARG A 782 22.43 -13.90 -14.96
CA ARG A 782 23.01 -15.02 -14.20
C ARG A 782 22.03 -15.37 -13.10
N GLU A 783 21.32 -16.49 -13.26
CA GLU A 783 20.55 -17.10 -12.18
C GLU A 783 21.44 -17.21 -10.92
N PRO A 784 20.94 -16.81 -9.74
CA PRO A 784 21.66 -17.03 -8.50
C PRO A 784 21.93 -18.54 -8.34
N LEU A 785 23.17 -18.90 -7.96
CA LEU A 785 23.65 -20.28 -7.78
C LEU A 785 22.69 -21.15 -6.94
N VAL A 786 21.91 -20.52 -6.06
CA VAL A 786 20.90 -21.13 -5.19
C VAL A 786 19.69 -21.67 -5.96
N GLU A 787 19.16 -20.95 -6.96
CA GLU A 787 18.08 -21.45 -7.81
C GLU A 787 18.55 -22.60 -8.69
N THR A 788 19.79 -22.51 -9.17
CA THR A 788 20.44 -23.61 -9.89
C THR A 788 20.59 -24.82 -8.97
N LEU A 789 21.04 -24.64 -7.72
CA LEU A 789 21.15 -25.71 -6.72
C LEU A 789 19.79 -26.31 -6.35
N GLU A 790 18.76 -25.49 -6.13
CA GLU A 790 17.40 -25.96 -5.86
C GLU A 790 16.83 -26.76 -7.03
N ARG A 791 17.02 -26.29 -8.26
CA ARG A 791 16.60 -27.02 -9.46
C ARG A 791 17.34 -28.36 -9.55
N HIS A 792 18.63 -28.41 -9.22
CA HIS A 792 19.39 -29.67 -9.18
C HIS A 792 18.97 -30.57 -8.01
N ILE A 793 18.62 -30.03 -6.84
CA ILE A 793 18.12 -30.79 -5.69
C ILE A 793 16.73 -31.35 -6.02
N ARG A 794 15.84 -30.58 -6.66
CA ARG A 794 14.55 -31.07 -7.16
C ARG A 794 14.73 -32.10 -8.26
N LEU A 795 15.72 -31.94 -9.14
CA LEU A 795 16.09 -32.94 -10.13
C LEU A 795 16.56 -34.24 -9.45
N VAL A 796 17.45 -34.16 -8.45
CA VAL A 796 17.93 -35.31 -7.67
C VAL A 796 16.79 -35.96 -6.89
N ALA A 797 15.88 -35.18 -6.30
CA ALA A 797 14.69 -35.68 -5.62
C ALA A 797 13.70 -36.35 -6.58
N SER A 798 13.51 -35.79 -7.79
CA SER A 798 12.67 -36.40 -8.83
C SER A 798 13.28 -37.68 -9.39
N LEU A 799 14.61 -37.73 -9.50
CA LEU A 799 15.37 -38.92 -9.87
C LEU A 799 15.30 -40.00 -8.78
N ALA A 800 15.21 -39.61 -7.50
CA ALA A 800 14.98 -40.54 -6.39
C ALA A 800 13.56 -41.13 -6.36
N GLN A 801 12.57 -40.47 -6.99
CA GLN A 801 11.20 -40.97 -7.12
C GLN A 801 11.02 -41.98 -8.29
N SER A 802 11.97 -42.06 -9.23
CA SER A 802 11.92 -42.95 -10.41
C SER A 802 12.22 -44.45 -10.16
N GLY A 803 11.91 -44.96 -8.96
CA GLY A 803 12.02 -46.40 -8.65
C GLY A 803 13.45 -46.91 -8.47
N PRO A 804 13.63 -48.22 -8.18
CA PRO A 804 14.85 -48.79 -7.59
C PRO A 804 16.00 -49.01 -8.60
N GLN A 805 16.09 -48.20 -9.65
CA GLN A 805 17.21 -48.31 -10.59
C GLN A 805 18.39 -47.48 -10.08
N PRO A 806 19.58 -48.08 -9.93
CA PRO A 806 20.77 -47.37 -9.46
C PRO A 806 21.19 -46.31 -10.48
N LEU A 807 21.16 -45.04 -10.06
CA LEU A 807 21.51 -43.88 -10.90
C LEU A 807 23.03 -43.74 -11.14
N ALA A 808 23.86 -44.38 -10.32
CA ALA A 808 25.30 -44.47 -10.52
C ALA A 808 25.86 -45.75 -9.88
N MET A 809 26.69 -46.48 -10.62
CA MET A 809 27.56 -47.54 -10.06
C MET A 809 28.89 -46.91 -9.64
N LEU A 810 29.24 -47.01 -8.36
CA LEU A 810 30.59 -46.69 -7.89
C LEU A 810 31.62 -47.62 -8.59
N PRO A 811 32.87 -47.17 -8.84
CA PRO A 811 33.86 -47.95 -9.59
C PRO A 811 34.41 -49.17 -8.85
N TRP A 812 33.81 -49.55 -7.72
CA TRP A 812 34.22 -50.65 -6.88
C TRP A 812 33.05 -51.64 -6.75
N LYS A 813 33.34 -52.92 -6.91
CA LYS A 813 32.37 -54.01 -6.73
C LYS A 813 32.53 -54.57 -5.32
N LEU A 814 31.57 -54.32 -4.44
CA LEU A 814 31.54 -54.94 -3.11
C LEU A 814 31.14 -56.42 -3.27
N ILE A 815 32.06 -57.34 -2.96
CA ILE A 815 31.76 -58.78 -2.92
C ILE A 815 31.78 -59.19 -1.45
N LEU A 816 30.60 -59.44 -0.88
CA LEU A 816 30.48 -60.02 0.45
C LEU A 816 30.71 -61.54 0.34
N ARG A 817 31.68 -62.05 1.12
CA ARG A 817 31.88 -63.48 1.35
C ARG A 817 31.41 -63.85 2.74
#